data_AF-B5YNG8-F1
#
_entry.id   AF-B5YNG8-F1
#
_cell.length_a   1.000
_cell.length_b   1.000
_cell.length_c   1.000
_cell.angle_alpha   90.00
_cell.angle_beta   90.00
_cell.angle_gamma   90.00
#
_symmetry.space_group_name_H-M   'P 1'
#
loop_
_entity.id
_entity.type
_entity.pdbx_description
1 polymer ?
#
loop_
_entity_poly.entity_id
_entity_poly.type
_entity_poly.pdbx_seq_one_letter_code
_entity_poly.pdbx_strand_id
1 'polypeptide(L)'
;MWWSNAQPTSVSDGYYAVGKDEHHNHGQQICEAGSYCVGGVKHPCPKGYYCPDLGMTTPRECGDPSKYCKEGSTEPSNVREGYFSLGGTNITRYNQTFAPLGHYAKGGVLFKCAEGHYGDKVALTTDECSGLCEEGWYCPTGSTSQRQIVCGGAHHFCPTGSSSPQKVQDGYYTTKDQIALCGPGQYRKFDGEEVHTNTSPIATKVQKGDCVLCPDETFKIVEGAYVEQCQPCGPHAKGTPDRMTCECHQSATDRLSTKLHFDVKTKTCVDITGDEMKPPDIQYYSDSRVAKVEEFPCEPGFYCQDGLRYSCPDGRYGDKHLETNFECSGTCNEGHWCGRESTSPTQNKCGGTNVYCPPKSPAPQYVPEGYYSSESEPYDMRTSIHLCSPGFYCDGHDGLRKPCRSGYFGNSTGSSKAVCDGKCRAGYYCPEGSTSPTQVPCGNASVICPENSSNPRKVLTGYYSASEHDILLESSYSGPNSTQDTQLECEVGYYCKDGIKIVVHGLLINVFVASPLLVNSQYQCPGGSFGRYERTSDVNSCEECRAGYYCPSYPNGPTTEDTMMPCGESFLYCPPGSAFPRGIDVGYYGISPGYEGADESDDTMMNRVAQVICPPGHYCEAGFRYKCRPGTYGEVEALFRSSTASLLATLKGLVDKQCSGLCPSGFFCPEQTIHPLPCSPGSYATGGASQCTSCEVPLTVSMKAKNEMCRDDRSCCFDIFE
;
A
#
# COMPACT_ATOMS: atom_id res chain seq x y z
N MET A 1 -9.96 59.28 145.57
CA MET A 1 -9.03 59.55 144.46
C MET A 1 -9.81 59.40 143.18
N TRP A 2 -9.92 60.48 142.40
CA TRP A 2 -10.74 60.55 141.20
C TRP A 2 -10.07 59.74 140.07
N TRP A 3 -10.70 58.67 139.60
CA TRP A 3 -10.44 58.10 138.29
C TRP A 3 -11.61 58.52 137.40
N SER A 4 -11.33 59.41 136.47
CA SER A 4 -12.26 59.79 135.41
C SER A 4 -12.51 58.56 134.54
N ASN A 5 -13.72 58.00 134.64
CA ASN A 5 -14.32 57.12 133.64
C ASN A 5 -14.47 57.90 132.34
N ALA A 6 -13.42 57.95 131.52
CA ALA A 6 -13.56 58.34 130.13
C ALA A 6 -14.20 57.15 129.41
N GLN A 7 -15.49 57.27 129.07
CA GLN A 7 -16.14 56.30 128.19
C GLN A 7 -15.47 56.35 126.81
N PRO A 8 -15.21 55.21 126.15
CA PRO A 8 -14.64 55.20 124.81
C PRO A 8 -15.57 55.96 123.86
N THR A 9 -15.06 57.04 123.27
CA THR A 9 -15.78 57.81 122.26
C THR A 9 -15.75 57.08 120.92
N SER A 10 -16.90 56.91 120.29
CA SER A 10 -17.01 56.34 118.94
C SER A 10 -16.20 57.17 117.95
N VAL A 11 -15.39 56.49 117.13
CA VAL A 11 -14.66 57.15 116.04
C VAL A 11 -15.67 57.76 115.07
N SER A 12 -15.44 59.01 114.68
CA SER A 12 -16.31 59.74 113.76
C SER A 12 -16.30 59.11 112.36
N ASP A 13 -17.41 59.18 111.63
CA ASP A 13 -17.48 58.68 110.25
C ASP A 13 -16.39 59.32 109.38
N GLY A 14 -15.66 58.48 108.63
CA GLY A 14 -14.51 58.93 107.85
C GLY A 14 -13.19 59.02 108.62
N TYR A 15 -13.17 58.68 109.92
CA TYR A 15 -11.96 58.67 110.74
C TYR A 15 -11.58 57.24 111.17
N TYR A 16 -10.29 57.01 111.45
CA TYR A 16 -9.78 55.78 112.04
C TYR A 16 -9.07 56.05 113.37
N ALA A 17 -9.10 55.06 114.27
CA ALA A 17 -8.44 55.18 115.56
C ALA A 17 -6.90 55.10 115.42
N VAL A 18 -6.18 55.99 116.11
CA VAL A 18 -4.71 56.01 116.16
C VAL A 18 -4.21 55.81 117.59
N GLY A 19 -3.32 54.84 117.78
CA GLY A 19 -2.87 54.34 119.08
C GLY A 19 -1.47 53.74 119.06
N LYS A 20 -0.87 53.52 120.24
CA LYS A 20 0.42 52.82 120.34
C LYS A 20 0.30 51.30 120.11
N ASP A 21 -0.88 50.75 120.39
CA ASP A 21 -1.28 49.36 120.19
C ASP A 21 -2.82 49.29 120.05
N GLU A 22 -3.37 48.11 119.75
CA GLU A 22 -4.81 47.89 119.52
C GLU A 22 -5.72 48.28 120.70
N HIS A 23 -5.15 48.54 121.89
CA HIS A 23 -5.90 48.79 123.12
C HIS A 23 -5.72 50.22 123.67
N HIS A 24 -4.76 50.99 123.15
CA HIS A 24 -4.45 52.36 123.61
C HIS A 24 -4.48 53.36 122.46
N ASN A 25 -5.69 53.60 121.93
CA ASN A 25 -5.98 54.65 120.95
C ASN A 25 -6.12 56.01 121.67
N HIS A 26 -5.28 56.98 121.32
CA HIS A 26 -5.23 58.30 121.97
C HIS A 26 -5.77 59.43 121.08
N GLY A 27 -6.32 59.08 119.92
CA GLY A 27 -6.96 60.02 119.00
C GLY A 27 -7.63 59.33 117.83
N GLN A 28 -8.21 60.15 116.96
CA GLN A 28 -8.71 59.72 115.66
C GLN A 28 -8.03 60.55 114.57
N GLN A 29 -7.75 59.93 113.43
CA GLN A 29 -7.20 60.60 112.26
C GLN A 29 -8.17 60.43 111.08
N ILE A 30 -8.37 61.50 110.32
CA ILE A 30 -9.22 61.44 109.13
C ILE A 30 -8.58 60.49 108.11
N CYS A 31 -9.39 59.67 107.43
CA CYS A 31 -8.90 58.86 106.32
C CYS A 31 -8.32 59.78 105.25
N GLU A 32 -7.06 59.56 104.93
CA GLU A 32 -6.38 60.23 103.83
C GLU A 32 -6.90 59.72 102.48
N ALA A 33 -6.75 60.53 101.44
CA ALA A 33 -7.12 60.15 100.08
C ALA A 33 -6.44 58.83 99.69
N GLY A 34 -7.16 57.94 99.01
CA GLY A 34 -6.72 56.59 98.67
C GLY A 34 -7.06 55.54 99.75
N SER A 35 -7.74 55.94 100.82
CA SER A 35 -8.30 55.05 101.85
C SER A 35 -9.73 55.44 102.19
N TYR A 36 -10.50 54.50 102.76
CA TYR A 36 -11.84 54.76 103.30
C TYR A 36 -11.95 54.20 104.71
N CYS A 37 -12.78 54.85 105.53
CA CYS A 37 -12.90 54.55 106.95
C CYS A 37 -14.34 54.16 107.27
N VAL A 38 -14.55 52.93 107.70
CA VAL A 38 -15.86 52.43 108.14
C VAL A 38 -15.67 51.72 109.48
N GLY A 39 -16.54 52.00 110.44
CA GLY A 39 -16.45 51.39 111.77
C GLY A 39 -15.17 51.71 112.54
N GLY A 40 -14.52 52.85 112.26
CA GLY A 40 -13.28 53.28 112.92
C GLY A 40 -11.99 52.60 112.44
N VAL A 41 -12.05 51.79 111.37
CA VAL A 41 -10.89 51.11 110.76
C VAL A 41 -10.58 51.72 109.39
N LYS A 42 -9.29 51.97 109.13
CA LYS A 42 -8.79 52.42 107.83
C LYS A 42 -8.60 51.23 106.91
N HIS A 43 -9.26 51.27 105.76
CA HIS A 43 -9.06 50.30 104.68
C HIS A 43 -8.44 51.01 103.46
N PRO A 44 -7.49 50.37 102.75
CA PRO A 44 -7.07 50.87 101.45
C PRO A 44 -8.26 50.89 100.50
N CYS A 45 -8.32 51.86 99.59
CA CYS A 45 -9.38 51.91 98.59
C CYS A 45 -9.36 50.62 97.75
N PRO A 46 -10.47 49.88 97.64
CA PRO A 46 -10.47 48.57 97.00
C PRO A 46 -10.23 48.68 95.49
N LYS A 47 -9.66 47.62 94.89
CA LYS A 47 -9.45 47.51 93.44
C LYS A 47 -10.78 47.74 92.71
N GLY A 48 -10.78 48.60 91.70
CA GLY A 48 -11.97 48.95 90.91
C GLY A 48 -12.73 50.17 91.44
N TYR A 49 -12.21 50.79 92.51
CA TYR A 49 -12.77 51.98 93.13
C TYR A 49 -11.70 53.04 93.37
N TYR A 50 -12.10 54.30 93.49
CA TYR A 50 -11.22 55.41 93.83
C TYR A 50 -11.79 56.25 94.98
N CYS A 51 -10.88 56.81 95.78
CA CYS A 51 -11.18 57.52 97.02
C CYS A 51 -10.50 58.91 97.01
N PRO A 52 -11.07 59.93 96.34
CA PRO A 52 -10.42 61.23 96.14
C PRO A 52 -10.45 62.14 97.37
N ASP A 53 -11.51 62.04 98.17
CA ASP A 53 -11.83 62.99 99.22
C ASP A 53 -11.32 62.47 100.58
N LEU A 54 -10.94 63.40 101.48
CA LEU A 54 -10.60 63.05 102.86
C LEU A 54 -11.86 62.56 103.60
N GLY A 55 -11.70 61.53 104.41
CA GLY A 55 -12.79 61.03 105.27
C GLY A 55 -13.89 60.26 104.54
N MET A 56 -13.59 59.65 103.39
CA MET A 56 -14.58 58.84 102.68
C MET A 56 -14.98 57.59 103.47
N THR A 57 -16.28 57.28 103.46
CA THR A 57 -16.87 56.06 104.03
C THR A 57 -17.30 55.06 102.96
N THR A 58 -17.55 55.51 101.73
CA THR A 58 -17.96 54.68 100.59
C THR A 58 -17.08 54.94 99.37
N PRO A 59 -16.24 53.98 98.94
CA PRO A 59 -15.43 54.12 97.73
C PRO A 59 -16.29 54.38 96.48
N ARG A 60 -15.81 55.24 95.54
CA ARG A 60 -16.52 55.50 94.27
C ARG A 60 -16.07 54.52 93.20
N GLU A 61 -17.01 54.02 92.40
CA GLU A 61 -16.71 53.11 91.28
C GLU A 61 -15.82 53.79 90.25
N CYS A 62 -14.86 53.05 89.67
CA CYS A 62 -13.92 53.61 88.72
C CYS A 62 -14.60 54.19 87.46
N GLY A 63 -15.77 53.67 87.10
CA GLY A 63 -16.57 54.13 85.98
C GLY A 63 -16.19 53.46 84.65
N ASP A 64 -16.30 54.20 83.55
CA ASP A 64 -16.20 53.76 82.15
C ASP A 64 -15.06 52.76 81.81
N PRO A 65 -15.24 51.83 80.84
CA PRO A 65 -14.19 50.89 80.40
C PRO A 65 -12.86 51.52 79.98
N SER A 66 -12.83 52.81 79.63
CA SER A 66 -11.60 53.58 79.38
C SER A 66 -10.81 53.96 80.64
N LYS A 67 -11.30 53.59 81.83
CA LYS A 67 -10.68 53.86 83.13
C LYS A 67 -10.39 52.57 83.91
N TYR A 68 -9.39 52.62 84.79
CA TYR A 68 -9.12 51.57 85.75
C TYR A 68 -8.54 52.13 87.06
N CYS A 69 -8.82 51.45 88.17
CA CYS A 69 -8.45 51.90 89.52
C CYS A 69 -7.74 50.77 90.27
N LYS A 70 -6.45 50.94 90.57
CA LYS A 70 -5.68 50.01 91.38
C LYS A 70 -6.07 50.18 92.86
N GLU A 71 -5.62 49.26 93.69
CA GLU A 71 -5.77 49.40 95.14
C GLU A 71 -5.12 50.70 95.62
N GLY A 72 -5.84 51.48 96.42
CA GLY A 72 -5.39 52.78 96.93
C GLY A 72 -5.53 53.96 95.95
N SER A 73 -6.22 53.80 94.81
CA SER A 73 -6.41 54.89 93.84
C SER A 73 -7.15 56.09 94.44
N THR A 74 -6.59 57.29 94.28
CA THR A 74 -7.25 58.57 94.61
C THR A 74 -8.06 59.12 93.44
N GLU A 75 -7.76 58.72 92.21
CA GLU A 75 -8.46 59.10 90.98
C GLU A 75 -8.43 57.96 89.94
N PRO A 76 -9.39 57.90 88.99
CA PRO A 76 -9.40 56.91 87.92
C PRO A 76 -8.26 57.13 86.91
N SER A 77 -7.46 56.10 86.66
CA SER A 77 -6.40 56.15 85.65
C SER A 77 -6.96 55.85 84.26
N ASN A 78 -6.54 56.62 83.25
CA ASN A 78 -6.86 56.32 81.85
C ASN A 78 -6.17 55.03 81.39
N VAL A 79 -6.91 54.18 80.70
CA VAL A 79 -6.36 53.06 79.93
C VAL A 79 -5.51 53.64 78.80
N ARG A 80 -4.33 53.07 78.57
CA ARG A 80 -3.41 53.50 77.51
C ARG A 80 -3.99 53.15 76.14
N GLU A 81 -3.64 53.92 75.11
CA GLU A 81 -3.97 53.55 73.73
C GLU A 81 -3.38 52.17 73.39
N GLY A 82 -4.19 51.30 72.78
CA GLY A 82 -3.81 49.92 72.47
C GLY A 82 -3.94 48.96 73.66
N TYR A 83 -4.41 49.45 74.81
CA TYR A 83 -4.68 48.65 76.00
C TYR A 83 -6.19 48.57 76.26
N PHE A 84 -6.61 47.50 76.91
CA PHE A 84 -7.97 47.31 77.40
C PHE A 84 -7.97 47.07 78.91
N SER A 85 -9.05 47.46 79.55
CA SER A 85 -9.23 47.30 80.99
C SER A 85 -9.74 45.89 81.33
N LEU A 86 -9.26 45.33 82.43
CA LEU A 86 -9.64 43.99 82.89
C LEU A 86 -9.82 43.92 84.41
N GLY A 87 -10.45 42.83 84.87
CA GLY A 87 -10.88 42.64 86.25
C GLY A 87 -12.19 43.38 86.55
N GLY A 88 -12.97 42.93 87.55
CA GLY A 88 -14.25 43.56 87.92
C GLY A 88 -15.33 43.52 86.83
N THR A 89 -16.27 44.45 86.89
CA THR A 89 -17.33 44.70 85.88
C THR A 89 -16.95 45.87 84.97
N ASN A 90 -17.81 46.23 84.00
CA ASN A 90 -17.55 47.39 83.11
C ASN A 90 -17.39 48.73 83.83
N ILE A 91 -17.78 48.83 85.11
CA ILE A 91 -17.65 50.06 85.93
C ILE A 91 -16.66 49.94 87.10
N THR A 92 -16.06 48.75 87.30
CA THR A 92 -15.14 48.47 88.43
C THR A 92 -13.82 47.84 87.96
N ARG A 93 -13.37 48.22 86.76
CA ARG A 93 -12.10 47.76 86.19
C ARG A 93 -10.91 48.23 87.02
N TYR A 94 -9.92 47.35 87.24
CA TYR A 94 -8.81 47.65 88.16
C TYR A 94 -7.40 47.42 87.61
N ASN A 95 -7.29 46.87 86.41
CA ASN A 95 -6.00 46.71 85.74
C ASN A 95 -6.16 46.95 84.23
N GLN A 96 -5.05 47.06 83.51
CA GLN A 96 -5.02 47.14 82.06
C GLN A 96 -3.98 46.18 81.47
N THR A 97 -4.22 45.72 80.25
CA THR A 97 -3.25 44.94 79.45
C THR A 97 -3.33 45.33 77.98
N PHE A 98 -2.27 45.08 77.21
CA PHE A 98 -2.24 45.39 75.78
C PHE A 98 -3.15 44.44 74.98
N ALA A 99 -3.71 44.92 73.88
CA ALA A 99 -4.43 44.08 72.93
C ALA A 99 -3.48 43.01 72.35
N PRO A 100 -3.79 41.70 72.47
CA PRO A 100 -2.99 40.65 71.86
C PRO A 100 -3.10 40.67 70.33
N LEU A 101 -2.30 39.85 69.65
CA LEU A 101 -2.38 39.64 68.20
C LEU A 101 -3.83 39.29 67.77
N GLY A 102 -4.20 39.73 66.57
CA GLY A 102 -5.55 39.56 66.01
C GLY A 102 -6.64 40.37 66.70
N HIS A 103 -6.25 41.30 67.57
CA HIS A 103 -7.18 42.17 68.29
C HIS A 103 -6.67 43.62 68.29
N TYR A 104 -7.61 44.55 68.43
CA TYR A 104 -7.34 45.96 68.69
C TYR A 104 -8.11 46.42 69.93
N ALA A 105 -7.61 47.43 70.62
CA ALA A 105 -8.28 48.01 71.77
C ALA A 105 -8.55 49.50 71.54
N LYS A 106 -9.82 49.88 71.66
CA LYS A 106 -10.32 51.26 71.48
C LYS A 106 -11.27 51.59 72.62
N GLY A 107 -11.06 52.73 73.29
CA GLY A 107 -11.88 53.14 74.43
C GLY A 107 -11.78 52.20 75.64
N GLY A 108 -10.66 51.49 75.81
CA GLY A 108 -10.46 50.52 76.90
C GLY A 108 -11.20 49.19 76.73
N VAL A 109 -11.82 48.94 75.58
CA VAL A 109 -12.50 47.69 75.22
C VAL A 109 -11.69 46.93 74.16
N LEU A 110 -11.64 45.60 74.27
CA LEU A 110 -10.96 44.72 73.34
C LEU A 110 -11.91 44.24 72.22
N PHE A 111 -11.46 44.36 70.97
CA PHE A 111 -12.18 43.89 69.78
C PHE A 111 -11.30 42.96 68.98
N LYS A 112 -11.90 41.96 68.33
CA LYS A 112 -11.21 41.14 67.32
C LYS A 112 -11.06 41.97 66.04
N CYS A 113 -9.97 41.74 65.32
CA CYS A 113 -9.87 42.23 63.94
C CYS A 113 -11.03 41.68 63.12
N ALA A 114 -11.68 42.55 62.35
CA ALA A 114 -12.78 42.17 61.48
C ALA A 114 -12.31 41.12 60.45
N GLU A 115 -13.25 40.37 59.90
CA GLU A 115 -12.95 39.50 58.77
C GLU A 115 -12.38 40.30 57.58
N GLY A 116 -11.44 39.73 56.83
CA GLY A 116 -10.66 40.43 55.81
C GLY A 116 -9.49 41.27 56.35
N HIS A 117 -9.34 41.41 57.68
CA HIS A 117 -8.24 42.11 58.34
C HIS A 117 -7.42 41.20 59.26
N TYR A 118 -6.14 41.51 59.42
CA TYR A 118 -5.23 40.81 60.32
C TYR A 118 -4.57 41.76 61.31
N GLY A 119 -4.17 41.24 62.49
CA GLY A 119 -3.40 41.96 63.50
C GLY A 119 -2.11 41.23 63.84
N ASP A 120 -1.00 41.56 63.18
CA ASP A 120 0.33 40.96 63.41
C ASP A 120 1.14 41.69 64.50
N LYS A 121 0.60 42.81 65.00
CA LYS A 121 1.17 43.60 66.09
C LYS A 121 0.28 43.55 67.32
N VAL A 122 0.93 43.66 68.48
CA VAL A 122 0.25 43.88 69.76
C VAL A 122 -0.11 45.36 69.92
N ALA A 123 -1.05 45.66 70.81
CA ALA A 123 -1.48 47.01 71.16
C ALA A 123 -2.05 47.84 70.00
N LEU A 124 -2.72 47.20 69.05
CA LEU A 124 -3.41 47.89 67.95
C LEU A 124 -4.57 48.74 68.49
N THR A 125 -4.82 49.89 67.85
CA THR A 125 -5.81 50.89 68.30
C THR A 125 -6.98 51.09 67.34
N THR A 126 -6.86 50.60 66.11
CA THR A 126 -7.83 50.79 65.03
C THR A 126 -8.45 49.47 64.60
N ASP A 127 -9.67 49.56 64.07
CA ASP A 127 -10.42 48.45 63.47
C ASP A 127 -9.83 47.96 62.15
N GLU A 128 -9.01 48.76 61.49
CA GLU A 128 -8.12 48.38 60.38
C GLU A 128 -7.04 47.36 60.80
N CYS A 129 -6.83 47.21 62.12
CA CYS A 129 -5.79 46.39 62.69
C CYS A 129 -4.41 46.68 62.09
N SER A 130 -3.75 45.68 61.48
CA SER A 130 -2.46 45.85 60.80
C SER A 130 -2.62 46.00 59.28
N GLY A 131 -3.80 45.70 58.75
CA GLY A 131 -4.14 45.84 57.33
C GLY A 131 -5.09 44.76 56.81
N LEU A 132 -5.34 44.83 55.50
CA LEU A 132 -6.11 43.84 54.72
C LEU A 132 -5.32 42.54 54.54
N CYS A 133 -6.03 41.43 54.43
CA CYS A 133 -5.46 40.15 54.02
C CYS A 133 -4.81 40.26 52.63
N GLU A 134 -3.68 39.58 52.42
CA GLU A 134 -2.98 39.53 51.14
C GLU A 134 -3.81 38.75 50.11
N GLU A 135 -3.74 39.12 48.82
CA GLU A 135 -4.41 38.36 47.76
C GLU A 135 -3.97 36.89 47.76
N GLY A 136 -4.91 35.99 47.47
CA GLY A 136 -4.70 34.55 47.59
C GLY A 136 -4.75 34.05 49.04
N TRP A 137 -5.03 34.90 50.01
CA TRP A 137 -5.27 34.51 51.39
C TRP A 137 -6.59 35.11 51.86
N TYR A 138 -7.22 34.43 52.82
CA TYR A 138 -8.40 34.96 53.48
C TYR A 138 -8.21 34.96 54.99
N CYS A 139 -8.81 35.96 55.63
CA CYS A 139 -8.62 36.27 57.04
C CYS A 139 -9.98 36.21 57.74
N PRO A 140 -10.32 35.10 58.44
CA PRO A 140 -11.46 35.09 59.37
C PRO A 140 -11.29 36.08 60.51
N THR A 141 -12.35 36.36 61.26
CA THR A 141 -12.33 37.26 62.42
C THR A 141 -11.22 36.90 63.41
N GLY A 142 -10.38 37.87 63.77
CA GLY A 142 -9.27 37.71 64.70
C GLY A 142 -7.98 37.14 64.09
N SER A 143 -7.81 37.22 62.77
CA SER A 143 -6.60 36.77 62.07
C SER A 143 -5.36 37.52 62.55
N THR A 144 -4.23 36.81 62.61
CA THR A 144 -2.95 37.32 63.13
C THR A 144 -1.87 37.47 62.05
N SER A 145 -2.16 36.98 60.85
CA SER A 145 -1.25 37.00 59.70
C SER A 145 -2.01 37.50 58.47
N GLN A 146 -1.36 38.33 57.65
CA GLN A 146 -1.89 38.71 56.33
C GLN A 146 -2.03 37.50 55.38
N ARG A 147 -1.35 36.40 55.71
CA ARG A 147 -1.41 35.09 55.06
C ARG A 147 -2.01 34.06 56.03
N GLN A 148 -3.19 34.33 56.58
CA GLN A 148 -3.79 33.49 57.63
C GLN A 148 -4.21 32.11 57.11
N ILE A 149 -5.06 32.07 56.08
CA ILE A 149 -5.50 30.83 55.45
C ILE A 149 -5.36 30.98 53.94
N VAL A 150 -4.67 30.01 53.32
CA VAL A 150 -4.48 30.00 51.88
C VAL A 150 -5.83 29.80 51.20
N CYS A 151 -6.08 30.63 50.18
CA CYS A 151 -7.26 30.52 49.34
C CYS A 151 -6.90 29.73 48.10
N GLY A 152 -7.47 28.53 47.93
CA GLY A 152 -7.04 27.68 46.85
C GLY A 152 -7.96 26.51 46.52
N GLY A 153 -7.93 26.17 45.23
CA GLY A 153 -8.79 25.24 44.53
C GLY A 153 -9.06 25.82 43.14
N ALA A 154 -9.44 25.01 42.16
CA ALA A 154 -9.78 25.54 40.83
C ALA A 154 -11.03 26.42 40.87
N HIS A 155 -11.93 26.14 41.82
CA HIS A 155 -13.27 26.70 41.91
C HIS A 155 -13.38 27.99 42.74
N HIS A 156 -12.28 28.44 43.36
CA HIS A 156 -12.31 29.58 44.27
C HIS A 156 -11.10 30.50 44.08
N PHE A 157 -11.31 31.79 44.32
CA PHE A 157 -10.28 32.82 44.34
C PHE A 157 -10.50 33.80 45.49
N CYS A 158 -9.44 34.52 45.88
CA CYS A 158 -9.46 35.52 46.94
C CYS A 158 -8.70 36.76 46.50
N PRO A 159 -9.41 37.84 46.13
CA PRO A 159 -8.78 39.15 45.99
C PRO A 159 -8.29 39.66 47.36
N THR A 160 -7.53 40.76 47.33
CA THR A 160 -7.05 41.44 48.56
C THR A 160 -8.21 41.72 49.52
N GLY A 161 -8.02 41.42 50.81
CA GLY A 161 -9.03 41.67 51.84
C GLY A 161 -10.11 40.60 51.98
N SER A 162 -9.94 39.43 51.37
CA SER A 162 -10.95 38.36 51.43
C SER A 162 -11.18 37.87 52.87
N SER A 163 -12.45 37.82 53.29
CA SER A 163 -12.88 37.20 54.55
C SER A 163 -13.10 35.68 54.42
N SER A 164 -13.40 35.22 53.20
CA SER A 164 -13.62 33.83 52.82
C SER A 164 -13.37 33.63 51.32
N PRO A 165 -13.18 32.38 50.85
CA PRO A 165 -13.03 32.09 49.42
C PRO A 165 -14.25 32.46 48.58
N GLN A 166 -14.05 33.19 47.48
CA GLN A 166 -15.10 33.51 46.51
C GLN A 166 -15.19 32.43 45.45
N LYS A 167 -16.41 31.99 45.10
CA LYS A 167 -16.64 31.00 44.03
C LYS A 167 -16.44 31.65 42.66
N VAL A 168 -15.78 30.94 41.75
CA VAL A 168 -15.59 31.34 40.36
C VAL A 168 -16.92 31.30 39.59
N GLN A 169 -17.13 32.28 38.71
CA GLN A 169 -18.33 32.36 37.88
C GLN A 169 -18.33 31.32 36.76
N ASP A 170 -19.53 30.93 36.30
CA ASP A 170 -19.66 30.03 35.15
C ASP A 170 -19.06 30.70 33.90
N GLY A 171 -18.24 29.95 33.16
CA GLY A 171 -17.51 30.48 32.01
C GLY A 171 -16.24 31.25 32.38
N TYR A 172 -15.79 31.20 33.65
CA TYR A 172 -14.52 31.79 34.10
C TYR A 172 -13.56 30.70 34.62
N TYR A 173 -12.27 31.04 34.67
CA TYR A 173 -11.21 30.18 35.18
C TYR A 173 -10.18 30.96 35.99
N THR A 174 -9.47 30.29 36.91
CA THR A 174 -8.56 30.97 37.87
C THR A 174 -7.07 30.83 37.55
N THR A 175 -6.73 30.12 36.47
CA THR A 175 -5.33 29.83 36.10
C THR A 175 -5.04 30.03 34.62
N LYS A 176 -4.24 31.04 34.29
CA LYS A 176 -3.70 31.24 32.93
C LYS A 176 -2.51 30.32 32.60
N ASP A 177 -1.85 29.78 33.61
CA ASP A 177 -0.69 28.93 33.45
C ASP A 177 -1.07 27.46 33.29
N GLN A 178 -0.99 26.97 32.06
CA GLN A 178 -0.73 25.56 31.82
C GLN A 178 0.73 25.26 32.15
N ILE A 179 1.02 24.96 33.43
CA ILE A 179 2.09 23.99 33.67
C ILE A 179 1.55 22.67 33.16
N ALA A 180 1.79 22.36 31.88
CA ALA A 180 1.55 21.04 31.33
C ALA A 180 2.28 20.02 32.23
N LEU A 181 1.54 19.28 33.04
CA LEU A 181 2.09 18.22 33.88
C LEU A 181 2.77 17.23 32.93
N CYS A 182 3.98 16.78 33.28
CA CYS A 182 4.59 15.71 32.52
C CYS A 182 3.81 14.42 32.78
N GLY A 183 3.56 13.66 31.72
CA GLY A 183 2.85 12.39 31.81
C GLY A 183 3.57 11.38 32.72
N PRO A 184 2.92 10.24 33.02
CA PRO A 184 3.57 9.14 33.73
C PRO A 184 4.93 8.79 33.11
N GLY A 185 5.89 8.42 33.95
CA GLY A 185 7.27 8.12 33.54
C GLY A 185 8.15 9.32 33.20
N GLN A 186 7.62 10.55 33.26
CA GLN A 186 8.35 11.77 32.92
C GLN A 186 8.38 12.78 34.07
N TYR A 187 9.45 13.57 34.15
CA TYR A 187 9.57 14.74 35.00
C TYR A 187 10.10 15.92 34.19
N ARG A 188 9.95 17.14 34.71
CA ARG A 188 10.38 18.33 34.01
C ARG A 188 11.84 18.62 34.35
N LYS A 189 12.71 18.65 33.34
CA LYS A 189 14.12 19.02 33.48
C LYS A 189 14.32 20.46 33.04
N PHE A 190 15.04 21.23 33.86
CA PHE A 190 15.41 22.61 33.56
C PHE A 190 16.91 22.63 33.21
N ASP A 191 17.27 23.01 31.99
CA ASP A 191 18.66 23.10 31.57
C ASP A 191 19.25 24.47 31.97
N GLY A 192 19.98 24.52 33.09
CA GLY A 192 20.97 25.58 33.35
C GLY A 192 20.79 26.43 34.62
N GLU A 193 21.80 26.30 35.50
CA GLU A 193 22.25 27.13 36.63
C GLU A 193 21.29 27.32 37.84
N GLU A 194 21.60 26.58 38.91
CA GLU A 194 21.07 26.77 40.26
C GLU A 194 21.30 28.22 40.74
N VAL A 195 20.21 28.97 40.88
CA VAL A 195 20.18 30.08 41.84
C VAL A 195 19.55 29.54 43.11
N HIS A 196 20.40 29.05 44.01
CA HIS A 196 20.04 28.95 45.42
C HIS A 196 19.80 30.36 45.97
N THR A 197 18.54 30.75 46.12
CA THR A 197 18.16 31.72 47.14
C THR A 197 17.13 31.08 48.06
N ASN A 198 17.53 30.89 49.32
CA ASN A 198 16.69 30.49 50.45
C ASN A 198 15.64 31.58 50.82
N THR A 199 14.94 32.15 49.83
CA THR A 199 13.85 33.10 50.02
C THR A 199 12.91 33.04 48.82
N SER A 200 11.63 32.73 49.10
CA SER A 200 10.41 32.87 48.29
C SER A 200 10.54 33.14 46.78
N PRO A 201 10.02 32.27 45.89
CA PRO A 201 9.92 32.59 44.47
C PRO A 201 8.65 33.41 44.21
N ILE A 202 8.80 34.74 44.18
CA ILE A 202 7.93 35.62 43.40
C ILE A 202 8.61 35.88 42.05
N ALA A 203 7.81 35.77 40.99
CA ALA A 203 8.03 36.30 39.65
C ALA A 203 9.46 36.16 39.08
N THR A 204 9.68 35.10 38.33
CA THR A 204 10.62 35.13 37.21
C THR A 204 10.00 34.31 36.09
N LYS A 205 10.08 34.82 34.85
CA LYS A 205 9.73 34.08 33.62
C LYS A 205 10.19 32.62 33.78
N VAL A 206 9.24 31.71 33.98
CA VAL A 206 9.55 30.28 34.07
C VAL A 206 9.94 29.86 32.66
N GLN A 207 11.20 29.49 32.46
CA GLN A 207 11.57 28.77 31.25
C GLN A 207 10.75 27.48 31.22
N LYS A 208 10.09 27.24 30.08
CA LYS A 208 9.36 26.00 29.80
C LYS A 208 10.39 24.86 29.71
N GLY A 209 10.70 24.23 30.83
CA GLY A 209 11.52 23.01 30.86
C GLY A 209 10.80 21.87 30.16
N ASP A 210 11.57 21.02 29.47
CA ASP A 210 11.05 19.87 28.73
C ASP A 210 10.72 18.71 29.67
N CYS A 211 9.69 17.93 29.32
CA CYS A 211 9.39 16.67 29.99
C CYS A 211 10.38 15.60 29.50
N VAL A 212 11.19 15.08 30.41
CA VAL A 212 12.16 14.02 30.16
C VAL A 212 11.83 12.78 30.99
N LEU A 213 12.31 11.62 30.56
CA LEU A 213 12.09 10.37 31.27
C LEU A 213 12.69 10.41 32.68
N CYS A 214 12.01 9.76 33.62
CA CYS A 214 12.52 9.50 34.97
C CYS A 214 13.91 8.84 34.92
N PRO A 215 14.78 9.08 35.93
CA PRO A 215 16.10 8.48 36.00
C PRO A 215 16.08 6.95 35.85
N ASP A 216 17.17 6.37 35.36
CA ASP A 216 17.27 4.92 35.20
C ASP A 216 16.99 4.18 36.52
N GLU A 217 16.37 3.00 36.41
CA GLU A 217 15.93 2.17 37.55
C GLU A 217 14.84 2.80 38.44
N THR A 218 14.18 3.85 37.96
CA THR A 218 13.01 4.46 38.60
C THR A 218 11.78 4.44 37.68
N PHE A 219 10.58 4.55 38.27
CA PHE A 219 9.30 4.58 37.60
C PHE A 219 8.37 5.63 38.18
N LYS A 220 7.36 6.06 37.43
CA LYS A 220 6.34 7.03 37.88
C LYS A 220 5.00 6.75 37.22
N ILE A 221 3.97 6.49 38.02
CA ILE A 221 2.61 6.19 37.54
C ILE A 221 1.66 7.38 37.51
N VAL A 222 2.02 8.50 38.13
CA VAL A 222 1.18 9.70 38.24
C VAL A 222 1.72 10.83 37.38
N GLU A 223 0.84 11.70 36.90
CA GLU A 223 1.24 12.94 36.25
C GLU A 223 1.92 13.89 37.26
N GLY A 224 2.93 14.63 36.81
CA GLY A 224 3.57 15.64 37.64
C GLY A 224 4.88 16.17 37.08
N ALA A 225 5.31 17.34 37.56
CA ALA A 225 6.48 18.01 37.02
C ALA A 225 7.80 17.62 37.72
N TYR A 226 7.75 16.90 38.84
CA TYR A 226 8.87 16.78 39.77
C TYR A 226 9.58 15.42 39.71
N VAL A 227 10.90 15.43 39.94
CA VAL A 227 11.75 14.23 39.89
C VAL A 227 11.58 13.35 41.13
N GLU A 228 11.20 13.92 42.28
CA GLU A 228 10.95 13.16 43.52
C GLU A 228 9.74 12.22 43.42
N GLN A 229 8.91 12.41 42.38
CA GLN A 229 7.79 11.54 42.05
C GLN A 229 8.24 10.27 41.29
N CYS A 230 9.48 10.23 40.80
CA CYS A 230 10.10 9.03 40.24
C CYS A 230 10.56 8.12 41.40
N GLN A 231 9.94 6.95 41.53
CA GLN A 231 10.21 6.00 42.61
C GLN A 231 11.10 4.83 42.14
N PRO A 232 11.97 4.28 42.98
CA PRO A 232 12.86 3.19 42.58
C PRO A 232 12.09 1.87 42.34
N CYS A 233 12.55 1.08 41.36
CA CYS A 233 11.97 -0.21 40.98
C CYS A 233 12.26 -1.37 41.96
N GLY A 234 13.15 -1.17 42.94
CA GLY A 234 13.53 -2.23 43.88
C GLY A 234 14.53 -3.24 43.31
N PRO A 235 15.01 -4.20 44.11
CA PRO A 235 16.21 -5.01 43.80
C PRO A 235 16.03 -6.09 42.72
N HIS A 236 14.80 -6.38 42.28
CA HIS A 236 14.48 -7.44 41.31
C HIS A 236 13.62 -6.97 40.13
N ALA A 237 13.50 -5.65 39.94
CA ALA A 237 12.79 -5.07 38.81
C ALA A 237 13.59 -3.92 38.20
N LYS A 238 13.46 -3.75 36.89
CA LYS A 238 14.09 -2.69 36.12
C LYS A 238 13.04 -1.78 35.51
N GLY A 239 13.30 -0.48 35.46
CA GLY A 239 12.36 0.47 34.87
C GLY A 239 12.07 0.15 33.39
N THR A 240 10.81 0.16 33.00
CA THR A 240 10.40 0.01 31.59
C THR A 240 10.95 1.17 30.74
N PRO A 241 11.10 1.03 29.41
CA PRO A 241 11.63 2.09 28.55
C PRO A 241 10.90 3.45 28.66
N ASP A 242 9.59 3.42 28.89
CA ASP A 242 8.73 4.59 29.12
C ASP A 242 8.75 5.08 30.58
N ARG A 243 9.41 4.34 31.49
CA ARG A 243 9.54 4.59 32.93
C ARG A 243 8.20 4.73 33.66
N MET A 244 7.12 4.22 33.08
CA MET A 244 5.79 4.26 33.70
C MET A 244 5.63 3.16 34.77
N THR A 245 6.38 2.06 34.64
CA THR A 245 6.35 0.92 35.56
C THR A 245 7.73 0.24 35.60
N CYS A 246 7.82 -0.90 36.30
CA CYS A 246 9.02 -1.73 36.32
C CYS A 246 8.72 -3.14 35.82
N GLU A 247 9.68 -3.73 35.14
CA GLU A 247 9.66 -5.12 34.69
C GLU A 247 10.49 -5.99 35.64
N CYS A 248 9.87 -7.06 36.11
CA CYS A 248 10.52 -8.02 36.99
C CYS A 248 11.52 -8.88 36.20
N HIS A 249 12.73 -9.00 36.72
CA HIS A 249 13.75 -9.88 36.16
C HIS A 249 13.98 -11.08 37.09
N GLN A 250 13.88 -12.30 36.54
CA GLN A 250 14.18 -13.51 37.28
C GLN A 250 15.69 -13.61 37.54
N SER A 251 16.09 -13.87 38.79
CA SER A 251 17.46 -14.28 39.12
C SER A 251 17.75 -15.63 38.44
N ALA A 252 18.96 -15.80 37.91
CA ALA A 252 19.38 -16.94 37.08
C ALA A 252 19.33 -18.33 37.75
N THR A 253 18.78 -18.46 38.97
CA THR A 253 18.73 -19.70 39.74
C THR A 253 17.35 -20.34 39.90
N ASP A 254 16.23 -19.70 39.54
CA ASP A 254 14.90 -20.29 39.72
C ASP A 254 14.17 -20.56 38.39
N ARG A 255 14.30 -21.81 37.92
CA ARG A 255 13.50 -22.37 36.84
C ARG A 255 12.17 -22.88 37.39
N LEU A 256 11.16 -22.01 37.49
CA LEU A 256 9.74 -22.39 37.46
C LEU A 256 8.93 -21.22 36.89
N SER A 257 8.03 -21.55 35.97
CA SER A 257 7.32 -20.64 35.08
C SER A 257 6.22 -19.83 35.78
N THR A 258 6.59 -18.77 36.50
CA THR A 258 5.61 -17.81 37.01
C THR A 258 5.87 -16.40 36.47
N LYS A 259 4.82 -15.82 35.89
CA LYS A 259 4.84 -14.48 35.30
C LYS A 259 4.75 -13.47 36.45
N LEU A 260 5.90 -12.96 36.87
CA LEU A 260 5.99 -11.95 37.92
C LEU A 260 5.41 -10.62 37.43
N HIS A 261 4.60 -9.97 38.25
CA HIS A 261 4.10 -8.62 38.05
C HIS A 261 4.67 -7.69 39.10
N PHE A 262 5.05 -6.49 38.69
CA PHE A 262 5.51 -5.47 39.61
C PHE A 262 4.32 -4.77 40.26
N ASP A 263 4.10 -5.01 41.56
CA ASP A 263 3.09 -4.30 42.32
C ASP A 263 3.63 -2.91 42.69
N VAL A 264 2.99 -1.90 42.11
CA VAL A 264 3.38 -0.50 42.24
C VAL A 264 3.24 0.04 43.67
N LYS A 265 2.34 -0.51 44.50
CA LYS A 265 2.17 -0.08 45.89
C LYS A 265 3.26 -0.64 46.78
N THR A 266 3.54 -1.94 46.65
CA THR A 266 4.51 -2.63 47.49
C THR A 266 5.94 -2.49 46.97
N LYS A 267 6.11 -2.05 45.72
CA LYS A 267 7.39 -1.90 45.01
C LYS A 267 8.16 -3.22 44.91
N THR A 268 7.42 -4.32 44.77
CA THR A 268 7.99 -5.67 44.72
C THR A 268 7.37 -6.47 43.58
N CYS A 269 8.13 -7.45 43.10
CA CYS A 269 7.66 -8.41 42.12
C CYS A 269 6.84 -9.49 42.82
N VAL A 270 5.55 -9.56 42.50
CA VAL A 270 4.61 -10.53 43.05
C VAL A 270 4.23 -11.55 41.98
N ASP A 271 3.93 -12.76 42.42
CA ASP A 271 3.49 -13.85 41.55
C ASP A 271 1.99 -13.71 41.24
N ILE A 272 1.60 -13.77 39.97
CA ILE A 272 0.19 -13.69 39.57
C ILE A 272 -0.38 -15.12 39.52
N THR A 273 -0.82 -15.66 40.67
CA THR A 273 -1.87 -16.68 40.66
C THR A 273 -3.21 -15.98 40.64
N GLY A 274 -4.07 -16.36 39.69
CA GLY A 274 -5.28 -15.64 39.31
C GLY A 274 -6.20 -15.22 40.47
N ASP A 275 -6.86 -14.09 40.19
CA ASP A 275 -7.97 -13.41 40.87
C ASP A 275 -7.66 -12.25 41.84
N GLU A 276 -8.24 -11.12 41.44
CA GLU A 276 -8.50 -9.84 42.14
C GLU A 276 -7.38 -8.79 42.27
N MET A 277 -7.53 -7.71 41.48
CA MET A 277 -7.09 -6.38 41.89
C MET A 277 -8.12 -5.34 41.39
N LYS A 278 -9.03 -4.93 42.28
CA LYS A 278 -9.80 -3.68 42.13
C LYS A 278 -8.85 -2.49 42.28
N PRO A 279 -9.08 -1.37 41.56
CA PRO A 279 -8.26 -0.18 41.73
C PRO A 279 -8.40 0.37 43.15
N PRO A 280 -7.33 0.94 43.72
CA PRO A 280 -7.39 1.63 45.00
C PRO A 280 -8.00 3.02 44.81
N ASP A 281 -8.87 3.41 45.74
CA ASP A 281 -9.29 4.79 45.93
C ASP A 281 -8.06 5.70 46.07
N ILE A 282 -7.89 6.63 45.12
CA ILE A 282 -6.86 7.66 45.18
C ILE A 282 -7.40 8.77 46.08
N GLN A 283 -6.93 8.82 47.32
CA GLN A 283 -7.09 10.00 48.15
C GLN A 283 -6.15 11.10 47.64
N TYR A 284 -6.75 12.14 47.06
CA TYR A 284 -6.12 13.40 46.69
C TYR A 284 -5.53 14.06 47.96
N TYR A 285 -4.21 13.97 48.14
CA TYR A 285 -3.51 14.87 49.05
C TYR A 285 -3.33 16.21 48.34
N SER A 286 -4.01 17.21 48.87
CA SER A 286 -3.94 18.62 48.53
C SER A 286 -2.55 19.18 48.84
N ASP A 287 -1.64 19.16 47.88
CA ASP A 287 -0.36 19.85 48.02
C ASP A 287 -0.31 21.18 47.24
N SER A 288 -0.64 22.21 47.99
CA SER A 288 -0.30 23.63 47.88
C SER A 288 0.72 24.05 46.81
N ARG A 289 0.30 24.75 45.72
CA ARG A 289 0.96 25.96 45.13
C ARG A 289 -0.01 26.81 44.29
N VAL A 290 0.06 28.12 44.47
CA VAL A 290 -0.71 29.21 43.82
C VAL A 290 -2.11 29.40 44.35
N ALA A 291 -2.20 30.19 45.42
CA ALA A 291 -3.45 30.81 45.78
C ALA A 291 -4.01 31.63 44.61
N LYS A 292 -5.31 31.50 44.35
CA LYS A 292 -5.96 32.16 43.22
C LYS A 292 -6.41 33.55 43.63
N VAL A 293 -5.98 34.57 42.89
CA VAL A 293 -6.21 35.98 43.25
C VAL A 293 -7.35 36.61 42.46
N GLU A 294 -7.62 36.08 41.26
CA GLU A 294 -8.61 36.60 40.32
C GLU A 294 -9.18 35.49 39.42
N GLU A 295 -10.26 35.81 38.71
CA GLU A 295 -10.88 34.98 37.68
C GLU A 295 -10.76 35.62 36.29
N PHE A 296 -10.68 34.80 35.25
CA PHE A 296 -10.56 35.23 33.86
C PHE A 296 -11.69 34.66 33.01
N PRO A 297 -12.27 35.45 32.08
CA PRO A 297 -13.32 34.96 31.19
C PRO A 297 -12.76 33.95 30.20
N CYS A 298 -13.48 32.85 29.96
CA CYS A 298 -13.11 31.87 28.95
C CYS A 298 -13.09 32.51 27.56
N GLU A 299 -11.96 32.40 26.87
CA GLU A 299 -11.78 32.87 25.51
C GLU A 299 -12.19 31.81 24.46
N PRO A 300 -12.52 32.21 23.22
CA PRO A 300 -12.80 31.29 22.11
C PRO A 300 -11.70 30.24 21.93
N GLY A 301 -12.09 29.04 21.54
CA GLY A 301 -11.23 27.85 21.48
C GLY A 301 -11.18 27.05 22.77
N PHE A 302 -11.78 27.56 23.85
CA PHE A 302 -11.81 26.92 25.17
C PHE A 302 -13.22 26.90 25.74
N TYR A 303 -13.46 25.96 26.64
CA TYR A 303 -14.61 25.94 27.53
C TYR A 303 -14.15 25.88 28.97
N CYS A 304 -14.89 26.52 29.86
CA CYS A 304 -14.54 26.66 31.26
C CYS A 304 -15.64 26.09 32.14
N GLN A 305 -15.30 25.05 32.90
CA GLN A 305 -16.23 24.37 33.80
C GLN A 305 -15.57 24.26 35.17
N ASP A 306 -16.30 24.65 36.21
CA ASP A 306 -15.83 24.65 37.58
C ASP A 306 -14.47 25.36 37.72
N GLY A 307 -14.32 26.57 37.18
CA GLY A 307 -13.08 27.36 37.33
C GLY A 307 -11.82 26.80 36.66
N LEU A 308 -11.95 25.71 35.88
CA LEU A 308 -10.91 25.12 35.05
C LEU A 308 -11.15 25.45 33.58
N ARG A 309 -10.07 25.70 32.85
CA ARG A 309 -10.07 25.99 31.40
C ARG A 309 -9.62 24.77 30.61
N TYR A 310 -10.44 24.35 29.66
CA TYR A 310 -10.18 23.20 28.79
C TYR A 310 -10.18 23.63 27.33
N SER A 311 -9.24 23.14 26.54
CA SER A 311 -9.27 23.34 25.09
C SER A 311 -10.46 22.61 24.49
N CYS A 312 -11.12 23.20 23.50
CA CYS A 312 -12.14 22.50 22.73
C CYS A 312 -11.56 21.20 22.14
N PRO A 313 -12.30 20.07 22.20
CA PRO A 313 -11.81 18.79 21.68
C PRO A 313 -11.48 18.86 20.20
N ASP A 314 -10.52 18.04 19.75
CA ASP A 314 -10.20 17.93 18.33
C ASP A 314 -11.45 17.53 17.51
N GLY A 315 -11.58 18.08 16.31
CA GLY A 315 -12.75 17.93 15.44
C GLY A 315 -13.90 18.90 15.77
N ARG A 316 -13.71 19.79 16.76
CA ARG A 316 -14.69 20.82 17.16
C ARG A 316 -14.06 22.21 17.19
N TYR A 317 -14.92 23.22 17.19
CA TYR A 317 -14.51 24.61 17.34
C TYR A 317 -15.34 25.31 18.42
N GLY A 318 -14.75 26.33 19.06
CA GLY A 318 -15.44 27.22 20.00
C GLY A 318 -15.25 28.67 19.58
N ASP A 319 -16.31 29.31 19.09
CA ASP A 319 -16.31 30.72 18.68
C ASP A 319 -16.86 31.68 19.74
N LYS A 320 -17.42 31.14 20.84
CA LYS A 320 -18.04 31.92 21.92
C LYS A 320 -17.06 32.24 23.03
N HIS A 321 -17.24 33.42 23.62
CA HIS A 321 -16.70 33.73 24.94
C HIS A 321 -17.57 33.09 26.03
N LEU A 322 -16.96 32.79 27.19
CA LEU A 322 -17.63 32.19 28.36
C LEU A 322 -18.31 30.85 28.05
N GLU A 323 -17.78 30.09 27.10
CA GLU A 323 -18.30 28.75 26.78
C GLU A 323 -18.09 27.83 27.99
N THR A 324 -19.12 27.07 28.34
CA THR A 324 -19.12 26.12 29.46
C THR A 324 -19.36 24.69 29.00
N ASN A 325 -19.78 24.52 27.75
CA ASN A 325 -20.07 23.23 27.16
C ASN A 325 -18.81 22.58 26.59
N PHE A 326 -18.55 21.33 27.00
CA PHE A 326 -17.44 20.52 26.47
C PHE A 326 -17.57 20.22 24.97
N GLU A 327 -18.78 20.29 24.42
CA GLU A 327 -19.04 20.13 22.99
C GLU A 327 -18.70 21.39 22.17
N CYS A 328 -18.34 22.48 22.85
CA CYS A 328 -18.09 23.81 22.30
C CYS A 328 -19.23 24.29 21.38
N SER A 329 -18.91 25.14 20.39
CA SER A 329 -19.91 25.73 19.49
C SER A 329 -20.44 24.75 18.46
N GLY A 330 -19.60 23.81 18.01
CA GLY A 330 -20.00 22.83 17.00
C GLY A 330 -18.85 21.97 16.49
N THR A 331 -19.16 21.12 15.52
CA THR A 331 -18.17 20.27 14.83
C THR A 331 -17.51 21.02 13.68
N CYS A 332 -16.30 20.61 13.33
CA CYS A 332 -15.62 21.10 12.14
C CYS A 332 -16.40 20.75 10.87
N ASN A 333 -16.44 21.67 9.90
CA ASN A 333 -17.08 21.45 8.62
C ASN A 333 -16.27 20.44 7.78
N GLU A 334 -16.97 19.72 6.89
CA GLU A 334 -16.30 18.91 5.88
C GLU A 334 -15.37 19.74 4.99
N GLY A 335 -14.31 19.11 4.48
CA GLY A 335 -13.25 19.79 3.72
C GLY A 335 -12.37 20.69 4.58
N HIS A 336 -12.53 20.65 5.90
CA HIS A 336 -11.72 21.35 6.88
C HIS A 336 -11.38 20.44 8.06
N TRP A 337 -10.36 20.80 8.82
CA TRP A 337 -10.01 20.12 10.06
C TRP A 337 -9.79 21.12 11.19
N CYS A 338 -10.12 20.69 12.40
CA CYS A 338 -10.07 21.51 13.60
C CYS A 338 -9.24 20.77 14.65
N GLY A 339 -8.02 21.22 14.90
CA GLY A 339 -7.24 20.77 16.05
C GLY A 339 -7.70 21.46 17.34
N ARG A 340 -7.00 21.20 18.45
CA ARG A 340 -7.23 21.88 19.72
C ARG A 340 -7.30 23.39 19.51
N GLU A 341 -8.21 24.04 20.24
CA GLU A 341 -8.31 25.50 20.31
C GLU A 341 -8.80 26.16 19.02
N SER A 342 -9.39 25.38 18.10
CA SER A 342 -10.00 25.92 16.89
C SER A 342 -11.17 26.85 17.22
N THR A 343 -11.19 28.03 16.60
CA THR A 343 -12.22 29.06 16.83
C THR A 343 -13.22 29.18 15.68
N SER A 344 -13.03 28.41 14.60
CA SER A 344 -13.87 28.43 13.41
C SER A 344 -14.10 27.01 12.89
N PRO A 345 -15.29 26.67 12.35
CA PRO A 345 -15.55 25.38 11.71
C PRO A 345 -14.76 25.18 10.41
N THR A 346 -14.15 26.25 9.88
CA THR A 346 -13.37 26.25 8.63
C THR A 346 -11.92 26.71 8.85
N GLN A 347 -11.41 26.60 10.09
CA GLN A 347 -10.09 27.11 10.49
C GLN A 347 -8.97 26.66 9.57
N ASN A 348 -8.90 25.36 9.27
CA ASN A 348 -7.86 24.78 8.41
C ASN A 348 -8.52 24.06 7.24
N LYS A 349 -8.27 24.52 6.02
CA LYS A 349 -8.69 23.82 4.80
C LYS A 349 -8.01 22.45 4.72
N CYS A 350 -8.73 21.47 4.19
CA CYS A 350 -8.28 20.11 4.09
C CYS A 350 -8.68 19.50 2.74
N GLY A 351 -7.68 19.07 2.01
CA GLY A 351 -7.84 18.31 0.80
C GLY A 351 -6.48 18.10 0.15
N GLY A 352 -6.44 17.12 -0.72
CA GLY A 352 -5.31 16.78 -1.56
C GLY A 352 -5.64 15.48 -2.25
N THR A 353 -4.78 14.99 -3.14
CA THR A 353 -5.04 13.68 -3.74
C THR A 353 -4.95 12.56 -2.71
N ASN A 354 -4.08 12.69 -1.71
CA ASN A 354 -3.80 11.66 -0.70
C ASN A 354 -4.48 11.86 0.66
N VAL A 355 -5.29 12.91 0.83
CA VAL A 355 -5.99 13.18 2.09
C VAL A 355 -7.43 13.63 1.86
N TYR A 356 -8.29 13.36 2.84
CA TYR A 356 -9.67 13.80 2.86
C TYR A 356 -10.09 14.20 4.28
N CYS A 357 -11.10 15.06 4.38
CA CYS A 357 -11.67 15.49 5.66
C CYS A 357 -13.20 15.40 5.66
N PRO A 358 -13.76 14.29 6.20
CA PRO A 358 -15.19 14.23 6.49
C PRO A 358 -15.58 15.21 7.62
N PRO A 359 -16.87 15.40 7.90
CA PRO A 359 -17.32 16.20 9.04
C PRO A 359 -16.63 15.79 10.36
N LYS A 360 -16.38 16.76 11.25
CA LYS A 360 -15.74 16.55 12.56
C LYS A 360 -14.29 16.02 12.47
N SER A 361 -13.56 16.33 11.40
CA SER A 361 -12.17 15.90 11.24
C SER A 361 -11.22 16.64 12.22
N PRO A 362 -10.48 15.91 13.07
CA PRO A 362 -9.50 16.50 13.99
C PRO A 362 -8.16 16.84 13.32
N ALA A 363 -7.89 16.20 12.18
CA ALA A 363 -6.72 16.37 11.32
C ALA A 363 -7.03 15.78 9.93
N PRO A 364 -6.23 16.06 8.89
CA PRO A 364 -6.35 15.40 7.59
C PRO A 364 -6.22 13.88 7.71
N GLN A 365 -7.16 13.13 7.13
CA GLN A 365 -7.12 11.67 7.10
C GLN A 365 -6.48 11.21 5.79
N TYR A 366 -5.50 10.29 5.88
CA TYR A 366 -4.89 9.69 4.70
C TYR A 366 -5.83 8.72 4.01
N VAL A 367 -5.79 8.72 2.68
CA VAL A 367 -6.53 7.75 1.86
C VAL A 367 -5.91 6.36 2.06
N PRO A 368 -6.66 5.34 2.51
CA PRO A 368 -6.14 3.99 2.68
C PRO A 368 -5.95 3.26 1.34
N GLU A 369 -5.16 2.19 1.33
CA GLU A 369 -5.03 1.29 0.18
C GLU A 369 -6.40 0.78 -0.31
N GLY A 370 -6.57 0.69 -1.63
CA GLY A 370 -7.82 0.29 -2.26
C GLY A 370 -8.84 1.43 -2.42
N TYR A 371 -8.54 2.64 -1.92
CA TYR A 371 -9.40 3.81 -2.06
C TYR A 371 -8.69 4.97 -2.76
N TYR A 372 -9.46 5.85 -3.38
CA TYR A 372 -9.00 7.13 -3.93
C TYR A 372 -9.91 8.24 -3.40
N SER A 373 -9.38 9.45 -3.26
CA SER A 373 -10.20 10.58 -2.82
C SER A 373 -11.03 11.14 -3.99
N SER A 374 -12.19 11.72 -3.67
CA SER A 374 -13.18 12.14 -4.67
C SER A 374 -12.63 13.14 -5.69
N GLU A 375 -12.51 12.70 -6.94
CA GLU A 375 -11.99 13.52 -8.05
C GLU A 375 -12.99 14.59 -8.52
N SER A 376 -14.27 14.45 -8.17
CA SER A 376 -15.30 15.46 -8.44
C SER A 376 -15.26 16.67 -7.50
N GLU A 377 -14.53 16.55 -6.39
CA GLU A 377 -14.38 17.61 -5.40
C GLU A 377 -13.11 18.46 -5.68
N PRO A 378 -13.08 19.73 -5.24
CA PRO A 378 -11.89 20.57 -5.38
C PRO A 378 -10.66 19.93 -4.72
N TYR A 379 -9.48 20.12 -5.31
CA TYR A 379 -8.23 19.52 -4.83
C TYR A 379 -7.93 19.81 -3.36
N ASP A 380 -8.19 21.03 -2.87
CA ASP A 380 -7.92 21.47 -1.50
C ASP A 380 -9.13 21.33 -0.54
N MET A 381 -10.22 20.68 -0.99
CA MET A 381 -11.45 20.45 -0.21
C MET A 381 -12.07 19.08 -0.47
N ARG A 382 -11.26 18.01 -0.42
CA ARG A 382 -11.79 16.64 -0.55
C ARG A 382 -12.36 16.16 0.79
N THR A 383 -13.62 15.72 0.78
CA THR A 383 -14.38 15.30 1.96
C THR A 383 -14.66 13.80 1.98
N SER A 384 -14.59 13.15 0.82
CA SER A 384 -14.97 11.75 0.65
C SER A 384 -13.94 10.91 -0.12
N ILE A 385 -14.03 9.60 0.06
CA ILE A 385 -13.22 8.59 -0.65
C ILE A 385 -14.13 7.57 -1.33
N HIS A 386 -13.63 6.99 -2.41
CA HIS A 386 -14.31 5.94 -3.17
C HIS A 386 -13.44 4.70 -3.27
N LEU A 387 -14.07 3.53 -3.20
CA LEU A 387 -13.41 2.26 -3.42
C LEU A 387 -12.98 2.18 -4.89
N CYS A 388 -11.75 1.68 -5.13
CA CYS A 388 -11.24 1.50 -6.47
C CYS A 388 -12.18 0.59 -7.28
N SER A 389 -12.63 1.06 -8.45
CA SER A 389 -13.53 0.29 -9.31
C SER A 389 -12.75 -0.78 -10.09
N PRO A 390 -13.43 -1.82 -10.63
CA PRO A 390 -12.80 -2.78 -11.53
C PRO A 390 -12.06 -2.08 -12.67
N GLY A 391 -10.91 -2.64 -13.05
CA GLY A 391 -10.01 -2.07 -14.05
C GLY A 391 -9.05 -1.03 -13.49
N PHE A 392 -9.16 -0.66 -12.21
CA PHE A 392 -8.29 0.33 -11.58
C PHE A 392 -7.70 -0.20 -10.27
N TYR A 393 -6.54 0.36 -9.91
CA TYR A 393 -5.91 0.16 -8.62
C TYR A 393 -5.60 1.50 -7.93
N CYS A 394 -5.56 1.44 -6.61
CA CYS A 394 -5.42 2.60 -5.74
C CYS A 394 -4.43 2.23 -4.62
N ASP A 395 -3.20 2.72 -4.69
CA ASP A 395 -2.13 2.38 -3.74
C ASP A 395 -2.23 3.12 -2.39
N GLY A 396 -3.20 4.01 -2.23
CA GLY A 396 -3.43 4.83 -1.04
C GLY A 396 -2.44 5.99 -0.85
N HIS A 397 -1.21 5.85 -1.30
CA HIS A 397 -0.14 6.83 -1.06
C HIS A 397 -0.35 8.15 -1.76
N ASP A 398 -0.75 8.14 -3.03
CA ASP A 398 -1.08 9.36 -3.76
C ASP A 398 -2.58 9.65 -3.81
N GLY A 399 -3.40 8.68 -3.36
CA GLY A 399 -4.86 8.71 -3.34
C GLY A 399 -5.51 8.98 -4.70
N LEU A 400 -4.83 8.56 -5.79
CA LEU A 400 -5.33 8.60 -7.16
C LEU A 400 -5.81 7.21 -7.61
N ARG A 401 -6.81 7.19 -8.49
CA ARG A 401 -7.24 5.98 -9.17
C ARG A 401 -6.44 5.79 -10.47
N LYS A 402 -5.70 4.70 -10.59
CA LYS A 402 -4.84 4.39 -11.75
C LYS A 402 -5.33 3.15 -12.49
N PRO A 403 -5.29 3.10 -13.82
CA PRO A 403 -5.72 1.91 -14.55
C PRO A 403 -4.78 0.73 -14.24
N CYS A 404 -5.33 -0.49 -14.21
CA CYS A 404 -4.54 -1.71 -14.15
C CYS A 404 -3.50 -1.71 -15.27
N ARG A 405 -2.29 -2.18 -14.97
CA ARG A 405 -1.18 -2.25 -15.93
C ARG A 405 -1.60 -3.08 -17.14
N SER A 406 -1.22 -2.64 -18.34
CA SER A 406 -1.44 -3.43 -19.54
C SER A 406 -0.84 -4.84 -19.43
N GLY A 407 -1.51 -5.83 -19.99
CA GLY A 407 -1.25 -7.26 -19.79
C GLY A 407 -1.95 -7.85 -18.55
N TYR A 408 -2.51 -7.03 -17.66
CA TYR A 408 -3.26 -7.47 -16.47
C TYR A 408 -4.72 -7.02 -16.52
N PHE A 409 -5.57 -7.66 -15.73
CA PHE A 409 -6.97 -7.30 -15.57
C PHE A 409 -7.35 -7.17 -14.08
N GLY A 410 -8.38 -6.38 -13.79
CA GLY A 410 -8.98 -6.26 -12.46
C GLY A 410 -10.50 -6.32 -12.54
N ASN A 411 -11.09 -7.44 -12.13
CA ASN A 411 -12.54 -7.61 -11.95
C ASN A 411 -13.00 -7.24 -10.53
N SER A 412 -12.09 -7.26 -9.55
CA SER A 412 -12.37 -6.89 -8.17
C SER A 412 -12.39 -5.38 -7.98
N THR A 413 -13.13 -4.95 -6.96
CA THR A 413 -13.04 -3.61 -6.40
C THR A 413 -11.94 -3.55 -5.34
N GLY A 414 -11.38 -2.38 -5.09
CA GLY A 414 -10.41 -2.16 -4.01
C GLY A 414 -9.02 -2.70 -4.28
N SER A 415 -8.65 -2.99 -5.53
CA SER A 415 -7.29 -3.38 -5.90
C SER A 415 -6.28 -2.31 -5.45
N SER A 416 -5.22 -2.70 -4.73
CA SER A 416 -4.17 -1.76 -4.28
C SER A 416 -2.87 -1.81 -5.10
N LYS A 417 -2.80 -2.71 -6.09
CA LYS A 417 -1.59 -2.95 -6.89
C LYS A 417 -1.86 -2.87 -8.39
N ALA A 418 -0.87 -2.41 -9.15
CA ALA A 418 -0.95 -2.25 -10.60
C ALA A 418 -1.23 -3.55 -11.39
N VAL A 419 -0.94 -4.71 -10.79
CA VAL A 419 -1.23 -6.03 -11.39
C VAL A 419 -2.68 -6.48 -11.17
N CYS A 420 -3.44 -5.77 -10.34
CA CYS A 420 -4.83 -6.04 -10.00
C CYS A 420 -5.05 -7.53 -9.63
N ASP A 421 -5.98 -8.22 -10.29
CA ASP A 421 -6.34 -9.60 -9.94
C ASP A 421 -5.48 -10.66 -10.63
N GLY A 422 -4.96 -10.36 -11.83
CA GLY A 422 -4.25 -11.36 -12.58
C GLY A 422 -3.83 -10.94 -13.97
N LYS A 423 -3.05 -11.83 -14.61
CA LYS A 423 -2.58 -11.68 -15.98
C LYS A 423 -3.70 -11.94 -16.99
N CYS A 424 -3.60 -11.31 -18.15
CA CYS A 424 -4.44 -11.61 -19.29
C CYS A 424 -4.25 -13.08 -19.74
N ARG A 425 -5.36 -13.72 -20.11
CA ARG A 425 -5.35 -15.11 -20.58
C ARG A 425 -4.72 -15.19 -21.97
N ALA A 426 -4.00 -16.28 -22.23
CA ALA A 426 -3.49 -16.61 -23.56
C ALA A 426 -4.65 -16.61 -24.59
N GLY A 427 -4.39 -16.08 -25.78
CA GLY A 427 -5.36 -15.89 -26.86
C GLY A 427 -6.13 -14.56 -26.78
N TYR A 428 -5.86 -13.76 -25.75
CA TYR A 428 -6.43 -12.43 -25.54
C TYR A 428 -5.33 -11.43 -25.17
N TYR A 429 -5.60 -10.15 -25.36
CA TYR A 429 -4.75 -9.09 -24.83
C TYR A 429 -5.56 -8.11 -24.01
N CYS A 430 -4.88 -7.51 -23.02
CA CYS A 430 -5.50 -6.64 -22.02
C CYS A 430 -4.82 -5.26 -22.10
N PRO A 431 -5.47 -4.26 -22.73
CA PRO A 431 -5.08 -2.86 -22.60
C PRO A 431 -5.11 -2.39 -21.14
N GLU A 432 -4.53 -1.22 -20.86
CA GLU A 432 -4.65 -0.59 -19.53
C GLU A 432 -6.12 -0.44 -19.15
N GLY A 433 -6.47 -0.78 -17.91
CA GLY A 433 -7.84 -0.67 -17.43
C GLY A 433 -8.75 -1.88 -17.69
N SER A 434 -8.21 -3.00 -18.18
CA SER A 434 -9.00 -4.19 -18.49
C SER A 434 -9.66 -4.79 -17.24
N THR A 435 -10.91 -5.24 -17.36
CA THR A 435 -11.70 -5.83 -16.26
C THR A 435 -11.87 -7.34 -16.38
N SER A 436 -11.48 -7.91 -17.51
CA SER A 436 -11.61 -9.34 -17.79
C SER A 436 -10.29 -9.93 -18.30
N PRO A 437 -9.94 -11.18 -17.94
CA PRO A 437 -8.78 -11.87 -18.51
C PRO A 437 -8.91 -12.12 -20.01
N THR A 438 -10.12 -11.96 -20.58
CA THR A 438 -10.44 -12.15 -21.99
C THR A 438 -10.97 -10.86 -22.64
N GLN A 439 -10.46 -9.70 -22.21
CA GLN A 439 -10.98 -8.37 -22.57
C GLN A 439 -11.08 -8.16 -24.09
N VAL A 440 -10.00 -8.43 -24.82
CA VAL A 440 -9.95 -8.27 -26.27
C VAL A 440 -9.35 -9.53 -26.90
N PRO A 441 -10.02 -10.19 -27.85
CA PRO A 441 -9.46 -11.35 -28.56
C PRO A 441 -8.21 -10.96 -29.34
N CYS A 442 -7.30 -11.90 -29.54
CA CYS A 442 -5.98 -11.61 -30.10
C CYS A 442 -6.00 -10.97 -31.49
N GLY A 443 -6.98 -11.32 -32.32
CA GLY A 443 -7.19 -10.71 -33.63
C GLY A 443 -7.33 -11.78 -34.70
N ASN A 444 -6.48 -11.73 -35.73
CA ASN A 444 -6.48 -12.67 -36.85
C ASN A 444 -5.19 -13.51 -36.88
N ALA A 445 -5.06 -14.36 -37.90
CA ALA A 445 -3.92 -15.27 -38.06
C ALA A 445 -2.53 -14.61 -38.05
N SER A 446 -2.44 -13.32 -38.37
CA SER A 446 -1.16 -12.63 -38.50
C SER A 446 -0.57 -12.20 -37.15
N VAL A 447 -1.29 -12.44 -36.05
CA VAL A 447 -0.88 -12.05 -34.69
C VAL A 447 -1.08 -13.17 -33.68
N ILE A 448 -0.30 -13.14 -32.59
CA ILE A 448 -0.38 -14.04 -31.45
C ILE A 448 -0.41 -13.26 -30.14
N CYS A 449 -1.09 -13.81 -29.14
CA CYS A 449 -1.23 -13.22 -27.81
C CYS A 449 -0.94 -14.27 -26.75
N PRO A 450 0.34 -14.49 -26.41
CA PRO A 450 0.71 -15.29 -25.25
C PRO A 450 0.08 -14.75 -23.95
N GLU A 451 0.17 -15.52 -22.85
CA GLU A 451 -0.24 -15.05 -21.52
C GLU A 451 0.37 -13.67 -21.21
N ASN A 452 -0.39 -12.79 -20.55
CA ASN A 452 0.06 -11.44 -20.15
C ASN A 452 0.34 -10.48 -21.34
N SER A 453 -0.29 -10.71 -22.49
CA SER A 453 -0.17 -9.80 -23.64
C SER A 453 -0.89 -8.47 -23.42
N SER A 454 -0.18 -7.36 -23.61
CA SER A 454 -0.75 -6.00 -23.60
C SER A 454 -1.27 -5.55 -24.96
N ASN A 455 -0.74 -6.13 -26.04
CA ASN A 455 -1.11 -5.89 -27.44
C ASN A 455 -0.80 -7.15 -28.27
N PRO A 456 -1.45 -7.33 -29.43
CA PRO A 456 -1.15 -8.45 -30.33
C PRO A 456 0.28 -8.36 -30.88
N ARG A 457 1.01 -9.49 -30.88
CA ARG A 457 2.35 -9.58 -31.45
C ARG A 457 2.27 -10.20 -32.84
N LYS A 458 2.92 -9.58 -33.84
CA LYS A 458 2.97 -10.15 -35.19
C LYS A 458 3.66 -11.52 -35.20
N VAL A 459 3.09 -12.46 -35.95
CA VAL A 459 3.70 -13.75 -36.23
C VAL A 459 5.00 -13.53 -37.01
N LEU A 460 6.03 -14.29 -36.66
CA LEU A 460 7.32 -14.20 -37.33
C LEU A 460 7.25 -14.80 -38.75
N THR A 461 8.09 -14.29 -39.65
CA THR A 461 8.20 -14.85 -41.00
C THR A 461 8.61 -16.32 -40.95
N GLY A 462 7.90 -17.17 -41.69
CA GLY A 462 8.10 -18.62 -41.69
C GLY A 462 7.42 -19.35 -40.52
N TYR A 463 6.55 -18.68 -39.78
CA TYR A 463 5.72 -19.27 -38.73
C TYR A 463 4.24 -19.05 -39.06
N TYR A 464 3.38 -19.88 -38.47
CA TYR A 464 1.94 -19.70 -38.47
C TYR A 464 1.41 -19.62 -37.03
N SER A 465 0.33 -18.88 -36.82
CA SER A 465 -0.30 -18.78 -35.51
C SER A 465 -1.15 -20.02 -35.20
N ALA A 466 -1.21 -20.40 -33.93
CA ALA A 466 -1.98 -21.54 -33.45
C ALA A 466 -2.57 -21.27 -32.05
N SER A 467 -3.58 -22.04 -31.69
CA SER A 467 -4.17 -22.13 -30.35
C SER A 467 -4.22 -23.58 -29.85
N GLU A 468 -4.44 -23.79 -28.56
CA GLU A 468 -4.65 -25.15 -27.99
C GLU A 468 -5.74 -25.95 -28.73
N HIS A 469 -6.78 -25.29 -29.24
CA HIS A 469 -7.84 -25.95 -30.01
C HIS A 469 -7.37 -26.35 -31.43
N ASP A 470 -6.50 -25.56 -32.06
CA ASP A 470 -6.00 -25.83 -33.42
C ASP A 470 -5.03 -27.03 -33.43
N ILE A 471 -4.26 -27.22 -32.35
CA ILE A 471 -3.31 -28.34 -32.19
C ILE A 471 -4.04 -29.69 -32.11
N LEU A 472 -5.27 -29.72 -31.57
CA LEU A 472 -6.04 -30.95 -31.39
C LEU A 472 -6.91 -31.33 -32.60
N LEU A 473 -7.15 -30.39 -33.53
CA LEU A 473 -8.12 -30.55 -34.62
C LEU A 473 -7.51 -30.44 -36.03
N GLU A 474 -6.20 -30.23 -36.16
CA GLU A 474 -5.50 -30.00 -37.44
C GLU A 474 -6.22 -28.98 -38.36
N SER A 475 -6.84 -27.97 -37.75
CA SER A 475 -7.69 -26.97 -38.41
C SER A 475 -7.28 -25.59 -37.96
N SER A 476 -7.22 -24.62 -38.89
CA SER A 476 -6.78 -23.26 -38.62
C SER A 476 -7.82 -22.25 -39.11
N TYR A 477 -9.04 -22.27 -38.56
CA TYR A 477 -10.02 -21.24 -38.90
C TYR A 477 -9.67 -19.92 -38.21
N SER A 478 -9.10 -18.99 -38.98
CA SER A 478 -8.57 -17.73 -38.46
C SER A 478 -9.48 -16.55 -38.82
N GLY A 479 -10.58 -16.40 -38.09
CA GLY A 479 -11.43 -15.21 -38.19
C GLY A 479 -10.79 -13.96 -37.56
N PRO A 480 -11.42 -12.78 -37.65
CA PRO A 480 -10.91 -11.54 -37.04
C PRO A 480 -10.95 -11.50 -35.50
N ASN A 481 -11.54 -12.51 -34.85
CA ASN A 481 -11.66 -12.65 -33.38
C ASN A 481 -11.05 -13.98 -32.89
N SER A 482 -10.00 -14.45 -33.53
CA SER A 482 -9.37 -15.70 -33.16
C SER A 482 -8.44 -15.54 -31.95
N THR A 483 -8.24 -16.63 -31.22
CA THR A 483 -7.59 -16.67 -29.91
C THR A 483 -6.22 -17.37 -29.97
N GLN A 484 -5.44 -17.11 -31.03
CA GLN A 484 -4.11 -17.70 -31.14
C GLN A 484 -3.18 -17.13 -30.08
N ASP A 485 -2.51 -18.02 -29.38
CA ASP A 485 -1.65 -17.71 -28.25
C ASP A 485 -0.19 -18.12 -28.49
N THR A 486 0.05 -18.94 -29.50
CA THR A 486 1.37 -19.42 -29.87
C THR A 486 1.60 -19.34 -31.37
N GLN A 487 2.85 -19.54 -31.78
CA GLN A 487 3.23 -19.69 -33.18
C GLN A 487 4.05 -20.97 -33.34
N LEU A 488 3.85 -21.65 -34.47
CA LEU A 488 4.53 -22.88 -34.83
C LEU A 488 5.36 -22.66 -36.10
N GLU A 489 6.46 -23.39 -36.21
CA GLU A 489 7.33 -23.34 -37.38
C GLU A 489 6.62 -23.93 -38.60
N CYS A 490 6.81 -23.32 -39.77
CA CYS A 490 6.33 -23.90 -41.01
C CYS A 490 7.19 -25.14 -41.35
N GLU A 491 6.59 -26.32 -41.39
CA GLU A 491 7.30 -27.56 -41.65
C GLU A 491 7.71 -27.70 -43.12
N VAL A 492 8.68 -28.58 -43.38
CA VAL A 492 9.18 -28.88 -44.72
C VAL A 492 8.02 -29.31 -45.64
N GLY A 493 8.04 -28.82 -46.90
CA GLY A 493 6.99 -29.07 -47.89
C GLY A 493 5.81 -28.09 -47.84
N TYR A 494 5.72 -27.26 -46.79
CA TYR A 494 4.74 -26.18 -46.64
C TYR A 494 5.41 -24.80 -46.71
N TYR A 495 4.62 -23.77 -47.02
CA TYR A 495 5.02 -22.37 -46.87
C TYR A 495 3.94 -21.59 -46.11
N CYS A 496 4.33 -20.64 -45.25
CA CYS A 496 3.43 -19.93 -44.36
C CYS A 496 3.45 -18.42 -44.66
N LYS A 497 2.32 -17.87 -45.10
CA LYS A 497 2.18 -16.44 -45.41
C LYS A 497 1.16 -15.79 -44.48
N ASP A 498 1.47 -14.58 -44.04
CA ASP A 498 0.59 -13.76 -43.18
C ASP A 498 0.12 -14.49 -41.90
N GLY A 499 0.96 -15.40 -41.38
CA GLY A 499 0.71 -16.18 -40.16
C GLY A 499 -0.28 -17.34 -40.33
N ILE A 500 -0.60 -17.73 -41.56
CA ILE A 500 -1.54 -18.81 -41.87
C ILE A 500 -0.81 -20.03 -42.44
N LYS A 501 -1.16 -21.23 -41.96
CA LYS A 501 -0.86 -22.55 -42.57
C LYS A 501 -2.17 -23.30 -42.81
N ILE A 502 -2.68 -23.32 -44.04
CA ILE A 502 -3.93 -24.03 -44.36
C ILE A 502 -3.64 -25.52 -44.60
N VAL A 503 -4.33 -26.37 -43.85
CA VAL A 503 -4.45 -27.82 -44.11
C VAL A 503 -5.91 -28.08 -44.49
N VAL A 504 -6.15 -28.59 -45.71
CA VAL A 504 -7.51 -28.95 -46.15
C VAL A 504 -7.77 -30.39 -45.72
N HIS A 505 -8.68 -30.59 -44.76
CA HIS A 505 -9.29 -31.90 -44.54
C HIS A 505 -10.37 -32.14 -45.59
N GLY A 506 -10.26 -33.26 -46.30
CA GLY A 506 -11.34 -33.80 -47.10
C GLY A 506 -12.48 -34.29 -46.21
N LEU A 507 -13.71 -33.93 -46.57
CA LEU A 507 -15.00 -34.35 -45.99
C LEU A 507 -15.38 -33.79 -44.60
N LEU A 508 -16.12 -32.68 -44.60
CA LEU A 508 -17.49 -32.71 -44.08
C LEU A 508 -18.44 -31.95 -45.00
N ILE A 509 -19.39 -32.72 -45.51
CA ILE A 509 -20.52 -32.32 -46.32
C ILE A 509 -21.52 -31.60 -45.38
N ASN A 510 -22.10 -30.49 -45.86
CA ASN A 510 -23.22 -29.71 -45.29
C ASN A 510 -22.94 -28.61 -44.24
N VAL A 511 -22.32 -27.49 -44.65
CA VAL A 511 -22.72 -26.16 -44.15
C VAL A 511 -22.76 -25.18 -45.31
N PHE A 512 -23.91 -24.53 -45.49
CA PHE A 512 -24.14 -23.44 -46.43
C PHE A 512 -23.21 -22.25 -46.12
N VAL A 513 -22.09 -22.14 -46.83
CA VAL A 513 -21.44 -20.85 -47.08
C VAL A 513 -21.42 -20.62 -48.59
N ALA A 514 -22.22 -19.65 -48.99
CA ALA A 514 -22.41 -19.23 -50.37
C ALA A 514 -21.17 -18.48 -50.87
N SER A 515 -20.17 -19.21 -51.40
CA SER A 515 -19.20 -18.72 -52.39
C SER A 515 -18.37 -19.90 -52.93
N PRO A 516 -18.48 -20.27 -54.21
CA PRO A 516 -17.69 -21.35 -54.82
C PRO A 516 -16.28 -20.89 -55.26
N LEU A 517 -15.66 -19.99 -54.50
CA LEU A 517 -14.35 -19.43 -54.82
C LEU A 517 -13.41 -19.66 -53.63
N LEU A 518 -12.28 -20.34 -53.90
CA LEU A 518 -11.16 -20.69 -53.01
C LEU A 518 -11.25 -21.99 -52.20
N VAL A 519 -11.18 -23.12 -52.90
CA VAL A 519 -10.52 -24.33 -52.37
C VAL A 519 -9.32 -24.63 -53.27
N ASN A 520 -8.27 -23.80 -53.13
CA ASN A 520 -6.97 -24.06 -53.74
C ASN A 520 -5.94 -24.26 -52.62
N SER A 521 -5.04 -25.20 -52.82
CA SER A 521 -3.95 -25.71 -51.97
C SER A 521 -2.95 -24.62 -51.52
N GLN A 522 -3.41 -23.59 -50.82
CA GLN A 522 -2.73 -22.30 -50.76
C GLN A 522 -1.42 -22.26 -49.97
N TYR A 523 -0.98 -23.34 -49.31
CA TYR A 523 0.25 -23.34 -48.49
C TYR A 523 1.10 -24.64 -48.54
N GLN A 524 0.74 -25.61 -49.37
CA GLN A 524 1.70 -26.65 -49.79
C GLN A 524 2.39 -26.18 -51.06
N CYS A 525 3.64 -26.60 -51.29
CA CYS A 525 4.26 -26.36 -52.59
C CYS A 525 3.37 -26.92 -53.72
N PRO A 526 3.14 -26.15 -54.81
CA PRO A 526 2.26 -26.58 -55.89
C PRO A 526 2.77 -27.88 -56.53
N GLY A 527 1.86 -28.68 -57.07
CA GLY A 527 2.23 -29.91 -57.77
C GLY A 527 3.30 -29.63 -58.83
N GLY A 528 4.35 -30.43 -58.86
CA GLY A 528 5.54 -30.19 -59.68
C GLY A 528 6.62 -29.38 -58.99
N SER A 529 6.45 -29.01 -57.72
CA SER A 529 7.49 -28.42 -56.89
C SER A 529 7.51 -29.07 -55.50
N PHE A 530 8.59 -28.89 -54.75
CA PHE A 530 8.78 -29.42 -53.41
C PHE A 530 9.39 -28.37 -52.49
N GLY A 531 9.13 -28.48 -51.18
CA GLY A 531 9.75 -27.60 -50.18
C GLY A 531 10.96 -28.28 -49.56
N ARG A 532 12.14 -27.64 -49.60
CA ARG A 532 13.37 -28.18 -48.99
C ARG A 532 13.55 -27.74 -47.53
N TYR A 533 13.27 -26.48 -47.23
CA TYR A 533 13.61 -25.87 -45.93
C TYR A 533 12.38 -25.64 -45.06
N GLU A 534 12.57 -25.77 -43.74
CA GLU A 534 11.63 -25.28 -42.74
C GLU A 534 11.52 -23.75 -42.81
N ARG A 535 10.41 -23.20 -42.28
CA ARG A 535 10.13 -21.76 -42.19
C ARG A 535 10.05 -21.06 -43.56
N THR A 536 9.70 -21.80 -44.60
CA THR A 536 9.42 -21.22 -45.91
C THR A 536 8.19 -20.30 -45.81
N SER A 537 8.28 -19.09 -46.34
CA SER A 537 7.19 -18.08 -46.22
C SER A 537 6.57 -17.64 -47.54
N ASP A 538 7.14 -18.10 -48.67
CA ASP A 538 6.71 -17.70 -50.00
C ASP A 538 6.72 -18.92 -50.93
N VAL A 539 5.68 -19.02 -51.78
CA VAL A 539 5.53 -20.07 -52.78
C VAL A 539 6.70 -20.13 -53.76
N ASN A 540 7.36 -19.00 -54.03
CA ASN A 540 8.51 -18.94 -54.93
C ASN A 540 9.76 -19.58 -54.34
N SER A 541 9.74 -19.91 -53.05
CA SER A 541 10.82 -20.66 -52.39
C SER A 541 10.65 -22.17 -52.54
N CYS A 542 9.56 -22.63 -53.16
CA CYS A 542 9.41 -24.02 -53.57
C CYS A 542 10.33 -24.30 -54.75
N GLU A 543 11.10 -25.37 -54.65
CA GLU A 543 12.01 -25.79 -55.71
C GLU A 543 11.28 -26.65 -56.73
N GLU A 544 11.65 -26.48 -58.00
CA GLU A 544 11.08 -27.28 -59.08
C GLU A 544 11.42 -28.76 -58.90
N CYS A 545 10.44 -29.64 -59.10
CA CYS A 545 10.65 -31.07 -58.98
C CYS A 545 11.74 -31.57 -59.93
N ARG A 546 12.64 -32.41 -59.41
CA ARG A 546 13.79 -32.90 -60.17
C ARG A 546 13.33 -33.76 -61.35
N ALA A 547 14.00 -33.59 -62.50
CA ALA A 547 13.78 -34.44 -63.67
C ALA A 547 13.92 -35.94 -63.33
N GLY A 548 13.01 -36.76 -63.83
CA GLY A 548 12.93 -38.19 -63.53
C GLY A 548 12.10 -38.50 -62.29
N TYR A 549 11.65 -37.48 -61.56
CA TYR A 549 10.75 -37.58 -60.41
C TYR A 549 9.49 -36.77 -60.66
N TYR A 550 8.42 -37.12 -59.96
CA TYR A 550 7.22 -36.29 -59.86
C TYR A 550 6.91 -35.98 -58.39
N CYS A 551 6.43 -34.76 -58.18
CA CYS A 551 6.15 -34.20 -56.87
C CYS A 551 4.65 -33.92 -56.80
N PRO A 552 3.83 -34.86 -56.32
CA PRO A 552 2.43 -34.57 -56.10
C PRO A 552 2.29 -33.53 -54.97
N SER A 553 1.14 -32.87 -55.00
CA SER A 553 0.67 -32.00 -53.93
C SER A 553 -0.76 -32.44 -53.62
N TYR A 554 -1.63 -31.53 -53.22
CA TYR A 554 -3.04 -31.80 -52.98
C TYR A 554 -3.72 -32.59 -54.13
N PRO A 555 -4.52 -33.64 -53.83
CA PRO A 555 -4.96 -34.10 -52.50
C PRO A 555 -3.96 -34.98 -51.74
N ASN A 556 -2.81 -35.30 -52.32
CA ASN A 556 -1.77 -36.07 -51.64
C ASN A 556 -0.97 -35.17 -50.67
N GLY A 557 -0.15 -35.79 -49.81
CA GLY A 557 0.75 -35.05 -48.92
C GLY A 557 1.78 -34.21 -49.68
N PRO A 558 2.40 -33.22 -49.01
CA PRO A 558 3.42 -32.39 -49.63
C PRO A 558 4.66 -33.24 -49.98
N THR A 559 5.30 -32.89 -51.10
CA THR A 559 6.58 -33.49 -51.47
C THR A 559 7.73 -32.69 -50.87
N THR A 560 8.73 -33.40 -50.35
CA THR A 560 10.01 -32.90 -49.85
C THR A 560 11.14 -33.50 -50.68
N GLU A 561 12.39 -33.12 -50.42
CA GLU A 561 13.54 -33.67 -51.13
C GLU A 561 13.65 -35.20 -50.99
N ASP A 562 13.31 -35.73 -49.81
CA ASP A 562 13.39 -37.16 -49.52
C ASP A 562 12.18 -37.96 -50.01
N THR A 563 11.04 -37.28 -50.28
CA THR A 563 9.78 -37.94 -50.67
C THR A 563 9.42 -37.77 -52.14
N MET A 564 10.33 -37.23 -52.96
CA MET A 564 10.18 -37.19 -54.41
C MET A 564 9.91 -38.60 -54.95
N MET A 565 8.82 -38.76 -55.69
CA MET A 565 8.49 -40.06 -56.24
C MET A 565 9.18 -40.26 -57.59
N PRO A 566 9.88 -41.37 -57.81
CA PRO A 566 10.46 -41.66 -59.11
C PRO A 566 9.34 -41.77 -60.15
N CYS A 567 9.63 -41.44 -61.41
CA CYS A 567 8.62 -41.45 -62.47
C CYS A 567 7.92 -42.80 -62.65
N GLY A 568 8.65 -43.89 -62.34
CA GLY A 568 8.11 -45.23 -62.28
C GLY A 568 8.33 -45.99 -63.59
N GLU A 569 7.24 -46.52 -64.13
CA GLU A 569 7.21 -47.48 -65.23
C GLU A 569 7.89 -47.00 -66.53
N SER A 570 8.30 -47.97 -67.36
CA SER A 570 9.04 -47.76 -68.60
C SER A 570 8.32 -46.93 -69.68
N PHE A 571 6.99 -46.88 -69.64
CA PHE A 571 6.15 -46.10 -70.54
C PHE A 571 5.84 -44.69 -70.02
N LEU A 572 6.45 -44.27 -68.92
CA LEU A 572 6.27 -42.94 -68.31
C LEU A 572 7.56 -42.11 -68.36
N TYR A 573 7.42 -40.79 -68.42
CA TYR A 573 8.53 -39.86 -68.26
C TYR A 573 8.10 -38.61 -67.48
N CYS A 574 9.06 -38.02 -66.78
CA CYS A 574 8.85 -36.91 -65.84
C CYS A 574 9.88 -35.82 -66.13
N PRO A 575 9.54 -34.80 -66.95
CA PRO A 575 10.38 -33.61 -67.11
C PRO A 575 10.52 -32.85 -65.78
N PRO A 576 11.49 -31.91 -65.67
CA PRO A 576 11.51 -30.95 -64.57
C PRO A 576 10.12 -30.35 -64.32
N GLY A 577 9.74 -30.23 -63.06
CA GLY A 577 8.46 -29.62 -62.70
C GLY A 577 7.23 -30.55 -62.80
N SER A 578 7.42 -31.87 -62.87
CA SER A 578 6.30 -32.80 -63.05
C SER A 578 5.48 -33.01 -61.76
N ALA A 579 4.19 -32.69 -61.81
CA ALA A 579 3.24 -32.97 -60.73
C ALA A 579 2.74 -34.43 -60.73
N PHE A 580 2.74 -35.05 -61.91
CA PHE A 580 2.33 -36.43 -62.16
C PHE A 580 3.13 -36.98 -63.35
N PRO A 581 3.32 -38.31 -63.45
CA PRO A 581 4.00 -38.93 -64.59
C PRO A 581 3.26 -38.70 -65.91
N ARG A 582 4.01 -38.46 -66.99
CA ARG A 582 3.44 -38.33 -68.34
C ARG A 582 3.67 -39.61 -69.13
N GLY A 583 2.66 -40.05 -69.89
CA GLY A 583 2.81 -41.17 -70.82
C GLY A 583 3.75 -40.81 -71.98
N ILE A 584 4.61 -41.74 -72.36
CA ILE A 584 5.42 -41.65 -73.58
C ILE A 584 4.50 -41.86 -74.78
N ASP A 585 4.57 -40.95 -75.74
CA ASP A 585 3.75 -40.99 -76.95
C ASP A 585 4.13 -42.19 -77.83
N VAL A 586 3.16 -42.68 -78.61
CA VAL A 586 3.38 -43.79 -79.55
C VAL A 586 4.43 -43.38 -80.60
N GLY A 587 5.45 -44.22 -80.81
CA GLY A 587 6.58 -43.93 -81.71
C GLY A 587 7.73 -43.16 -81.07
N TYR A 588 7.72 -43.02 -79.73
CA TYR A 588 8.77 -42.41 -78.93
C TYR A 588 9.31 -43.41 -77.90
N TYR A 589 10.52 -43.15 -77.39
CA TYR A 589 11.13 -43.86 -76.27
C TYR A 589 11.60 -42.88 -75.20
N GLY A 590 11.69 -43.33 -73.95
CA GLY A 590 12.04 -42.47 -72.82
C GLY A 590 13.54 -42.49 -72.51
N ILE A 591 14.12 -41.33 -72.19
CA ILE A 591 15.55 -41.16 -71.86
C ILE A 591 15.75 -40.69 -70.41
N SER A 592 16.92 -40.96 -69.82
CA SER A 592 17.30 -40.59 -68.44
C SER A 592 18.36 -39.46 -68.41
N PRO A 593 18.61 -38.78 -67.26
CA PRO A 593 19.54 -37.66 -67.20
C PRO A 593 21.00 -38.09 -67.42
N GLY A 594 21.73 -37.40 -68.30
CA GLY A 594 23.18 -37.61 -68.53
C GLY A 594 23.55 -38.68 -69.55
N TYR A 595 22.65 -39.06 -70.45
CA TYR A 595 22.81 -40.25 -71.28
C TYR A 595 23.31 -39.97 -72.71
N GLU A 596 24.54 -40.39 -73.00
CA GLU A 596 25.11 -40.56 -74.34
C GLU A 596 25.34 -42.08 -74.64
N GLY A 597 24.26 -42.83 -74.95
CA GLY A 597 24.32 -44.01 -75.82
C GLY A 597 24.78 -45.38 -75.29
N ALA A 598 24.03 -46.05 -74.38
CA ALA A 598 24.27 -47.46 -74.01
C ALA A 598 22.99 -48.32 -73.78
N ASP A 599 22.88 -49.45 -74.50
CA ASP A 599 21.85 -50.53 -74.50
C ASP A 599 20.59 -50.40 -73.61
N GLU A 600 19.42 -50.41 -74.26
CA GLU A 600 18.10 -50.01 -73.74
C GLU A 600 17.20 -51.16 -73.25
N SER A 601 17.76 -52.20 -72.64
CA SER A 601 16.95 -53.29 -72.06
C SER A 601 16.95 -53.32 -70.53
N ASP A 602 17.44 -52.27 -69.88
CA ASP A 602 17.44 -52.18 -68.42
C ASP A 602 16.13 -51.57 -67.90
N ASP A 603 15.22 -52.45 -67.49
CA ASP A 603 13.92 -52.14 -66.89
C ASP A 603 14.04 -51.47 -65.49
N THR A 604 15.26 -51.28 -64.98
CA THR A 604 15.53 -50.60 -63.70
C THR A 604 15.53 -49.07 -63.80
N MET A 605 15.41 -48.49 -65.00
CA MET A 605 15.41 -47.04 -65.20
C MET A 605 14.07 -46.37 -64.83
N MET A 606 13.88 -46.13 -63.52
CA MET A 606 12.69 -45.48 -62.96
C MET A 606 12.64 -43.94 -63.13
N ASN A 607 13.70 -43.33 -63.69
CA ASN A 607 13.93 -41.87 -63.70
C ASN A 607 14.01 -41.26 -65.11
N ARG A 608 13.05 -41.56 -65.99
CA ARG A 608 13.02 -41.01 -67.36
C ARG A 608 12.61 -39.52 -67.34
N VAL A 609 13.35 -38.67 -68.05
CA VAL A 609 13.21 -37.20 -68.02
C VAL A 609 12.51 -36.62 -69.24
N ALA A 610 12.57 -37.32 -70.37
CA ALA A 610 12.04 -36.84 -71.63
C ALA A 610 11.71 -38.02 -72.54
N GLN A 611 10.89 -37.76 -73.55
CA GLN A 611 10.65 -38.67 -74.65
C GLN A 611 11.37 -38.19 -75.91
N VAL A 612 11.92 -39.13 -76.69
CA VAL A 612 12.63 -38.88 -77.95
C VAL A 612 11.97 -39.68 -79.05
N ILE A 613 11.84 -39.07 -80.23
CA ILE A 613 11.28 -39.73 -81.42
C ILE A 613 12.13 -40.95 -81.74
N CYS A 614 11.51 -42.07 -82.10
CA CYS A 614 12.24 -43.26 -82.52
C CYS A 614 13.14 -42.95 -83.72
N PRO A 615 14.47 -43.09 -83.61
CA PRO A 615 15.38 -42.78 -84.70
C PRO A 615 15.24 -43.83 -85.83
N PRO A 616 15.64 -43.48 -87.06
CA PRO A 616 15.70 -44.45 -88.15
C PRO A 616 16.56 -45.68 -87.76
N GLY A 617 16.23 -46.84 -88.34
CA GLY A 617 16.85 -48.13 -88.03
C GLY A 617 16.40 -48.75 -86.69
N HIS A 618 15.43 -48.12 -86.00
CA HIS A 618 14.87 -48.61 -84.74
C HIS A 618 13.33 -48.57 -84.76
N TYR A 619 12.71 -49.38 -83.90
CA TYR A 619 11.29 -49.29 -83.55
C TYR A 619 11.13 -49.12 -82.04
N CYS A 620 10.07 -48.43 -81.62
CA CYS A 620 9.85 -48.08 -80.23
C CYS A 620 8.51 -48.63 -79.74
N GLU A 621 8.54 -49.45 -78.70
CA GLU A 621 7.38 -50.14 -78.11
C GLU A 621 7.48 -50.06 -76.59
N ALA A 622 6.36 -49.73 -75.93
CA ALA A 622 6.27 -49.60 -74.47
C ALA A 622 7.35 -48.69 -73.82
N GLY A 623 7.75 -47.61 -74.53
CA GLY A 623 8.73 -46.64 -74.03
C GLY A 623 10.21 -47.04 -74.20
N PHE A 624 10.46 -48.22 -74.76
CA PHE A 624 11.81 -48.70 -75.11
C PHE A 624 12.08 -48.56 -76.61
N ARG A 625 13.35 -48.35 -76.97
CA ARG A 625 13.83 -48.38 -78.34
C ARG A 625 14.53 -49.71 -78.59
N TYR A 626 14.23 -50.30 -79.74
CA TYR A 626 14.80 -51.56 -80.20
C TYR A 626 15.40 -51.39 -81.58
N LYS A 627 16.57 -51.97 -81.82
CA LYS A 627 17.16 -52.01 -83.17
C LYS A 627 16.29 -52.87 -84.09
N CYS A 628 16.17 -52.47 -85.36
CA CYS A 628 15.57 -53.35 -86.36
C CYS A 628 16.37 -54.64 -86.49
N ARG A 629 15.69 -55.78 -86.37
CA ARG A 629 16.30 -57.11 -86.44
C ARG A 629 16.99 -57.33 -87.80
N PRO A 630 18.04 -58.16 -87.87
CA PRO A 630 18.65 -58.52 -89.15
C PRO A 630 17.60 -59.03 -90.16
N GLY A 631 17.70 -58.59 -91.41
CA GLY A 631 16.73 -58.87 -92.47
C GLY A 631 15.55 -57.90 -92.57
N THR A 632 15.51 -56.84 -91.75
CA THR A 632 14.50 -55.78 -91.80
C THR A 632 15.15 -54.40 -91.89
N TYR A 633 14.43 -53.41 -92.41
CA TYR A 633 14.88 -52.00 -92.51
C TYR A 633 13.87 -51.05 -91.87
N GLY A 634 14.32 -49.89 -91.39
CA GLY A 634 13.49 -48.91 -90.69
C GLY A 634 13.73 -47.47 -91.14
N GLU A 635 12.89 -46.97 -92.05
CA GLU A 635 12.86 -45.57 -92.48
C GLU A 635 11.73 -44.83 -91.74
N VAL A 636 12.00 -43.60 -91.27
CA VAL A 636 11.11 -42.83 -90.36
C VAL A 636 9.72 -42.51 -90.92
N GLU A 637 9.43 -42.76 -92.19
CA GLU A 637 8.08 -42.63 -92.77
C GLU A 637 7.24 -43.90 -92.59
N ALA A 638 6.72 -44.12 -91.39
CA ALA A 638 5.70 -45.14 -91.17
C ALA A 638 4.30 -44.58 -91.50
N LEU A 639 3.90 -44.62 -92.78
CA LEU A 639 2.51 -44.39 -93.19
C LEU A 639 1.63 -45.60 -92.81
N PHE A 640 1.11 -45.63 -91.59
CA PHE A 640 0.13 -46.65 -91.20
C PHE A 640 -1.28 -46.24 -91.64
N ARG A 641 -1.85 -46.94 -92.64
CA ARG A 641 -3.30 -46.93 -92.89
C ARG A 641 -3.96 -47.93 -91.94
N SER A 642 -4.31 -47.50 -90.73
CA SER A 642 -5.29 -48.25 -89.93
C SER A 642 -6.68 -48.02 -90.49
N SER A 643 -7.43 -49.09 -90.75
CA SER A 643 -8.79 -49.08 -91.28
C SER A 643 -9.84 -48.63 -90.26
N THR A 644 -9.46 -48.23 -89.04
CA THR A 644 -10.42 -47.83 -87.99
C THR A 644 -9.80 -46.81 -87.01
N ALA A 645 -9.81 -45.52 -87.34
CA ALA A 645 -9.99 -44.37 -86.40
C ALA A 645 -9.65 -43.02 -87.06
N SER A 646 -10.57 -42.06 -86.93
CA SER A 646 -10.56 -40.72 -87.52
C SER A 646 -9.68 -39.67 -86.81
N LEU A 647 -8.42 -39.94 -86.50
CA LEU A 647 -7.46 -38.88 -86.18
C LEU A 647 -6.16 -39.11 -86.95
N LEU A 648 -5.80 -38.16 -87.82
CA LEU A 648 -4.48 -38.08 -88.45
C LEU A 648 -3.43 -37.80 -87.37
N ALA A 649 -2.96 -38.85 -86.68
CA ALA A 649 -1.70 -38.80 -85.97
C ALA A 649 -0.61 -39.20 -86.97
N THR A 650 0.19 -38.24 -87.41
CA THR A 650 1.46 -38.54 -88.08
C THR A 650 2.33 -39.28 -87.06
N LEU A 651 2.42 -40.61 -87.14
CA LEU A 651 3.42 -41.37 -86.38
C LEU A 651 4.80 -40.86 -86.80
N LYS A 652 5.52 -40.22 -85.88
CA LYS A 652 6.84 -39.63 -86.15
C LYS A 652 8.00 -40.63 -86.04
N GLY A 653 7.77 -41.80 -85.46
CA GLY A 653 8.74 -42.89 -85.33
C GLY A 653 8.08 -44.26 -85.50
N LEU A 654 8.86 -45.29 -85.82
CA LEU A 654 8.38 -46.66 -86.01
C LEU A 654 7.99 -47.31 -84.68
N VAL A 655 6.96 -48.16 -84.70
CA VAL A 655 6.43 -48.86 -83.51
C VAL A 655 6.35 -50.37 -83.65
N ASP A 656 6.53 -50.89 -84.86
CA ASP A 656 6.35 -52.30 -85.15
C ASP A 656 7.70 -53.04 -85.10
N LYS A 657 7.71 -54.25 -84.53
CA LYS A 657 8.85 -55.19 -84.53
C LYS A 657 9.29 -55.57 -85.94
N GLN A 658 8.43 -55.38 -86.95
CA GLN A 658 8.75 -55.56 -88.36
C GLN A 658 9.42 -54.34 -88.99
N CYS A 659 9.64 -53.25 -88.24
CA CYS A 659 10.11 -51.97 -88.73
C CYS A 659 9.29 -51.48 -89.93
N SER A 660 9.92 -50.94 -90.99
CA SER A 660 9.20 -50.54 -92.20
C SER A 660 8.80 -51.75 -93.05
N GLY A 661 9.53 -52.87 -92.89
CA GLY A 661 9.27 -54.12 -93.59
C GLY A 661 10.51 -55.03 -93.69
N LEU A 662 10.32 -56.17 -94.35
CA LEU A 662 11.42 -57.08 -94.71
C LEU A 662 12.33 -56.43 -95.76
N CYS A 663 13.63 -56.73 -95.68
CA CYS A 663 14.60 -56.28 -96.68
C CYS A 663 14.15 -56.73 -98.09
N PRO A 664 14.08 -55.84 -99.08
CA PRO A 664 13.69 -56.23 -100.44
C PRO A 664 14.67 -57.23 -101.05
N SER A 665 14.19 -58.01 -102.02
CA SER A 665 15.07 -58.80 -102.89
C SER A 665 16.12 -57.89 -103.54
N GLY A 666 17.38 -58.33 -103.60
CA GLY A 666 18.48 -57.51 -104.11
C GLY A 666 19.24 -56.70 -103.10
N PHE A 667 18.71 -56.64 -101.89
CA PHE A 667 19.29 -55.88 -100.80
C PHE A 667 19.48 -56.79 -99.58
N PHE A 668 20.46 -56.44 -98.76
CA PHE A 668 20.68 -57.05 -97.45
C PHE A 668 20.57 -55.97 -96.37
N CYS A 669 20.06 -56.38 -95.22
CA CYS A 669 19.79 -55.50 -94.10
C CYS A 669 20.44 -56.08 -92.84
N PRO A 670 21.70 -55.73 -92.53
CA PRO A 670 22.27 -56.03 -91.22
C PRO A 670 21.44 -55.38 -90.08
N GLU A 671 21.76 -55.69 -88.82
CA GLU A 671 21.08 -55.08 -87.67
C GLU A 671 21.09 -53.54 -87.77
N GLN A 672 19.99 -52.89 -87.37
CA GLN A 672 19.85 -51.42 -87.37
C GLN A 672 19.97 -50.77 -88.77
N THR A 673 19.59 -51.48 -89.82
CA THR A 673 19.58 -50.93 -91.18
C THR A 673 18.48 -49.87 -91.35
N ILE A 674 18.88 -48.68 -91.78
CA ILE A 674 17.94 -47.59 -92.11
C ILE A 674 17.37 -47.82 -93.50
N HIS A 675 18.25 -47.82 -94.50
CA HIS A 675 17.92 -48.03 -95.91
C HIS A 675 18.49 -49.37 -96.39
N PRO A 676 17.74 -50.20 -97.14
CA PRO A 676 18.24 -51.46 -97.67
C PRO A 676 19.57 -51.29 -98.42
N LEU A 677 20.57 -52.13 -98.11
CA LEU A 677 21.89 -52.03 -98.73
C LEU A 677 21.96 -52.96 -99.95
N PRO A 678 22.34 -52.48 -101.14
CA PRO A 678 22.35 -53.31 -102.34
C PRO A 678 23.43 -54.39 -102.26
N CYS A 679 23.14 -55.57 -102.77
CA CYS A 679 24.15 -56.62 -102.89
C CYS A 679 25.25 -56.21 -103.88
N SER A 680 26.49 -56.50 -103.49
CA SER A 680 27.65 -56.32 -104.37
C SER A 680 27.54 -57.25 -105.57
N PRO A 681 28.07 -56.87 -106.75
CA PRO A 681 28.03 -57.73 -107.93
C PRO A 681 28.57 -59.13 -107.65
N GLY A 682 27.85 -60.17 -108.10
CA GLY A 682 28.18 -61.57 -107.82
C GLY A 682 27.61 -62.12 -106.50
N SER A 683 26.68 -61.41 -105.84
CA SER A 683 25.96 -61.88 -104.65
C SER A 683 24.49 -61.48 -104.71
N TYR A 684 23.60 -62.34 -104.21
CA TYR A 684 22.14 -62.20 -104.28
C TYR A 684 21.47 -62.27 -102.90
N ALA A 685 20.23 -61.79 -102.80
CA ALA A 685 19.39 -61.88 -101.61
C ALA A 685 17.90 -62.04 -101.98
N THR A 686 17.25 -63.10 -101.48
CA THR A 686 15.86 -63.49 -101.81
C THR A 686 14.78 -62.74 -101.01
N GLY A 687 15.10 -61.55 -100.51
CA GLY A 687 14.25 -60.79 -99.57
C GLY A 687 14.37 -61.30 -98.12
N GLY A 688 14.26 -60.38 -97.15
CA GLY A 688 14.45 -60.65 -95.72
C GLY A 688 15.88 -61.03 -95.31
N ALA A 689 16.88 -60.84 -96.19
CA ALA A 689 18.25 -61.28 -95.94
C ALA A 689 19.03 -60.28 -95.07
N SER A 690 19.79 -60.78 -94.08
CA SER A 690 20.69 -59.96 -93.26
C SER A 690 22.09 -59.77 -93.87
N GLN A 691 22.45 -60.63 -94.82
CA GLN A 691 23.70 -60.63 -95.56
C GLN A 691 23.45 -61.17 -96.98
N CYS A 692 24.18 -60.69 -97.97
CA CYS A 692 24.09 -61.24 -99.33
C CYS A 692 24.74 -62.62 -99.38
N THR A 693 24.12 -63.51 -100.15
CA THR A 693 24.68 -64.83 -100.44
C THR A 693 25.55 -64.71 -101.70
N SER A 694 26.82 -65.10 -101.63
CA SER A 694 27.67 -65.12 -102.81
C SER A 694 27.11 -66.12 -103.82
N CYS A 695 27.00 -65.75 -105.10
CA CYS A 695 26.80 -66.72 -106.15
C CYS A 695 28.08 -67.58 -106.21
N GLU A 696 27.99 -68.86 -105.87
CA GLU A 696 29.08 -69.81 -106.08
C GLU A 696 29.18 -70.13 -107.57
N VAL A 697 29.75 -69.18 -108.34
CA VAL A 697 29.98 -69.37 -109.77
C VAL A 697 31.38 -69.98 -110.00
N PRO A 698 31.48 -71.09 -110.75
CA PRO A 698 32.76 -71.68 -111.15
C PRO A 698 33.65 -70.66 -111.87
N LEU A 699 34.97 -70.77 -111.68
CA LEU A 699 36.03 -69.85 -112.16
C LEU A 699 36.07 -69.61 -113.69
N THR A 700 35.19 -70.22 -114.47
CA THR A 700 35.17 -70.17 -115.94
C THR A 700 34.24 -69.10 -116.53
N VAL A 701 33.53 -68.31 -115.71
CA VAL A 701 32.63 -67.24 -116.18
C VAL A 701 33.36 -65.89 -116.32
N SER A 702 33.22 -65.27 -117.51
CA SER A 702 33.87 -63.99 -117.90
C SER A 702 33.51 -62.81 -116.99
N MET A 703 34.50 -61.99 -116.60
CA MET A 703 34.37 -60.83 -115.70
C MET A 703 33.34 -59.77 -116.16
N LYS A 704 32.96 -59.73 -117.43
CA LYS A 704 31.96 -58.77 -117.95
C LYS A 704 30.52 -59.19 -117.62
N ALA A 705 30.26 -60.48 -117.46
CA ALA A 705 28.97 -61.02 -116.99
C ALA A 705 28.85 -60.94 -115.45
N LYS A 706 29.98 -60.97 -114.73
CA LYS A 706 30.01 -60.87 -113.25
C LYS A 706 29.45 -59.55 -112.68
N ASN A 707 29.41 -58.48 -113.47
CA ASN A 707 29.06 -57.13 -112.98
C ASN A 707 27.57 -56.76 -113.10
N GLU A 708 26.76 -57.52 -113.85
CA GLU A 708 25.32 -57.28 -114.01
C GLU A 708 24.45 -58.38 -113.37
N MET A 709 25.05 -59.44 -112.84
CA MET A 709 24.31 -60.62 -112.42
C MET A 709 23.84 -60.55 -110.96
N CYS A 710 22.54 -60.80 -110.82
CA CYS A 710 21.85 -61.33 -109.65
C CYS A 710 21.82 -60.51 -108.40
N ARG A 711 20.79 -59.67 -108.29
CA ARG A 711 20.44 -59.06 -107.02
C ARG A 711 19.33 -59.84 -106.34
N ASP A 712 18.25 -60.14 -107.05
CA ASP A 712 16.96 -60.37 -106.40
C ASP A 712 16.61 -61.84 -106.08
N ASP A 713 17.22 -62.82 -106.74
CA ASP A 713 16.89 -64.25 -106.54
C ASP A 713 18.09 -65.17 -106.80
N ARG A 714 18.05 -66.42 -106.28
CA ARG A 714 19.07 -67.46 -106.49
C ARG A 714 19.08 -67.98 -107.93
N SER A 715 17.90 -68.02 -108.58
CA SER A 715 17.71 -68.58 -109.93
C SER A 715 18.72 -68.03 -110.93
N CYS A 716 18.90 -66.72 -110.92
CA CYS A 716 19.79 -66.06 -111.86
C CYS A 716 21.29 -66.41 -111.67
N CYS A 717 21.71 -66.98 -110.52
CA CYS A 717 23.12 -67.42 -110.34
C CYS A 717 23.43 -68.64 -111.23
N PHE A 718 22.41 -69.37 -111.71
CA PHE A 718 22.54 -70.61 -112.47
C PHE A 718 21.97 -70.53 -113.90
N ASP A 719 21.23 -69.46 -114.23
CA ASP A 719 20.61 -69.26 -115.55
C ASP A 719 21.59 -68.74 -116.62
N ILE A 720 22.66 -69.49 -116.92
CA ILE A 720 23.39 -69.40 -118.21
C ILE A 720 23.91 -70.79 -118.66
N PHE A 721 23.14 -71.86 -118.45
CA PHE A 721 23.42 -73.18 -119.03
C PHE A 721 22.31 -73.73 -119.96
N GLU A 722 21.50 -72.84 -120.54
CA GLU A 722 20.79 -73.13 -121.79
C GLU A 722 20.96 -72.01 -122.82
#